data_AF-A0ABD1KRI9-F1
#
_entry.id   AF-A0ABD1KRI9-F1
#
_cell.length_a   1.000
_cell.length_b   1.000
_cell.length_c   1.000
_cell.angle_alpha   90.00
_cell.angle_beta   90.00
_cell.angle_gamma   90.00
#
_symmetry.space_group_name_H-M   'P 1'
#
loop_
_entity.id
_entity.type
_entity.pdbx_description
1 polymer ?
#
loop_
_entity_poly.entity_id
_entity_poly.type
_entity_poly.pdbx_seq_one_letter_code
_entity_poly.pdbx_strand_id
1 'polypeptide(L)'
;MFHCATLRLPSLSVHLKIVVMGERPLVSAPAGITPVQQMLASGTGALLTSLFVTPLDVVKIRLQAQQTPFHQETSSWTKVIRRSKWKCFLYCNGLMDHIYVCQNGTGCTSWYKTPTHFSGTLDAFVKITRHEGVRSLWSGLPPTLVMAVPATIIYFTCYDQLRDFMRYSMGYHGNHIPLLAGGLARLGAVTVISPLELVRTKMQSRRLSYGELRVCIRSAVAQDGWLSLWRGWGPTVLRDVPFSALYWFNYELVKSHLSEPCRAPHSTFAISFTSGAISGTVAAVMTLPFDVVKTRRQIELGEMETKAGSVRKPSSTWHIMKTICAESGYKGLFAGFLPRVIKVAPACAVMISSYEFGKAFFQKHNLACGAPTSAYDAGSRSCIRSGRLPFSLSFNRIGDKMSHRKFSAPRHGSLGFLPRKRCRRHRGKVKSFPKDDPSKPVHLTAFLGYKAGMTHIVREVDRPGSKVNKKEVVEAVTIVETPPMMVVGVVGYVMTPRGLRAFKTVFAEHISDECKRRFYKNWYKSKKKAFTKYCKKWQDEEGKKQLEKDFAAMKKYCQVIRIMAHTQMRLLPLRQKKSHLMEIQLNGGTIGDKVDWAREKLEQAVPISNVFTQDEMIDIIGVTKGHGYKGVTSRWHTKKLPRKTHRGLRKVACIGAWHPARVAFSVARAGQKGYHHRTEINKKIYKIGQGYHTKDGKVVKNNASTDYDLSNKSINPMGGFVSYGEVTNDFLMLKGCVIGTKKRVLTLRKSLLVQSSRRALEKIDLKFIDTTSKFGHGRFQTAEEKKAFMGPLKKDRITKEETA
;
A
#
# COMPACT_ATOMS: atom_id res chain seq x y z
N MET A 1 37.62 60.41 -38.85
CA MET A 1 37.55 60.09 -40.30
C MET A 1 36.91 58.72 -40.41
N PHE A 2 35.68 58.48 -40.86
CA PHE A 2 34.88 59.11 -41.91
C PHE A 2 33.39 59.23 -41.52
N HIS A 3 32.75 60.27 -42.03
CA HIS A 3 31.30 60.52 -42.13
C HIS A 3 30.63 59.52 -43.11
N CYS A 4 29.46 58.96 -42.79
CA CYS A 4 28.08 59.41 -43.14
C CYS A 4 27.60 58.94 -44.53
N ALA A 5 26.58 58.06 -44.57
CA ALA A 5 25.38 58.18 -45.43
C ALA A 5 24.44 56.95 -45.33
N THR A 6 23.19 57.28 -45.01
CA THR A 6 21.92 56.55 -44.91
C THR A 6 21.45 55.75 -46.13
N LEU A 7 20.73 54.64 -45.88
CA LEU A 7 19.50 54.29 -46.62
C LEU A 7 18.50 53.57 -45.69
N ARG A 8 17.31 54.17 -45.57
CA ARG A 8 16.15 53.77 -44.76
C ARG A 8 15.41 52.59 -45.39
N LEU A 9 14.90 51.66 -44.57
CA LEU A 9 13.63 50.94 -44.78
C LEU A 9 12.91 50.81 -43.41
N PRO A 10 11.57 50.85 -43.38
CA PRO A 10 10.79 51.31 -42.23
C PRO A 10 10.60 50.26 -41.14
N SER A 11 10.49 50.75 -39.91
CA SER A 11 10.06 49.97 -38.74
C SER A 11 8.60 49.52 -38.90
N LEU A 12 8.39 48.25 -39.24
CA LEU A 12 7.09 47.60 -38.98
C LEU A 12 7.04 47.21 -37.49
N SER A 13 6.58 48.17 -36.68
CA SER A 13 6.14 47.90 -35.31
C SER A 13 4.82 47.13 -35.40
N VAL A 14 4.88 45.80 -35.42
CA VAL A 14 3.67 44.96 -35.33
C VAL A 14 3.16 45.03 -33.90
N HIS A 15 2.35 46.04 -33.63
CA HIS A 15 1.43 46.05 -32.50
C HIS A 15 0.45 44.89 -32.66
N LEU A 16 0.66 43.83 -31.87
CA LEU A 16 -0.30 42.74 -31.69
C LEU A 16 -1.51 43.32 -30.93
N LYS A 17 -2.41 44.00 -31.65
CA LYS A 17 -3.74 44.35 -31.13
C LYS A 17 -4.47 43.03 -30.85
N ILE A 18 -4.58 42.69 -29.57
CA ILE A 18 -5.58 41.75 -29.08
C ILE A 18 -6.93 42.31 -29.52
N VAL A 19 -7.55 41.66 -30.50
CA VAL A 19 -8.93 41.98 -30.93
C VAL A 19 -9.85 41.63 -29.77
N VAL A 20 -10.22 42.66 -29.02
CA VAL A 20 -11.40 42.66 -28.14
C VAL A 20 -12.60 42.49 -29.07
N MET A 21 -13.33 41.38 -28.95
CA MET A 21 -14.60 41.19 -29.64
C MET A 21 -15.62 42.18 -29.06
N GLY A 22 -15.72 43.34 -29.70
CA GLY A 22 -16.83 44.28 -29.56
C GLY A 22 -18.05 43.79 -30.35
N GLU A 23 -19.19 43.94 -29.71
CA GLU A 23 -20.58 44.01 -30.17
C GLU A 23 -20.95 43.52 -31.59
N ARG A 24 -21.91 42.58 -31.62
CA ARG A 24 -22.61 42.09 -32.82
C ARG A 24 -23.58 43.14 -33.37
N PRO A 25 -23.81 43.21 -34.69
CA PRO A 25 -25.12 43.51 -35.24
C PRO A 25 -25.95 42.24 -35.40
N LEU A 26 -27.23 42.34 -35.04
CA LEU A 26 -28.28 41.32 -35.21
C LEU A 26 -28.59 41.11 -36.70
N VAL A 27 -28.17 39.98 -37.26
CA VAL A 27 -28.76 39.39 -38.47
C VAL A 27 -28.94 37.90 -38.22
N SER A 28 -30.17 37.42 -38.37
CA SER A 28 -30.58 36.02 -38.21
C SER A 28 -29.84 35.10 -39.18
N ALA A 29 -28.94 34.26 -38.66
CA ALA A 29 -28.28 33.18 -39.39
C ALA A 29 -28.51 31.83 -38.69
N PRO A 30 -28.75 30.74 -39.46
CA PRO A 30 -29.39 29.52 -38.97
C PRO A 30 -28.45 28.71 -38.07
N ALA A 31 -28.96 28.26 -36.92
CA ALA A 31 -28.43 27.20 -36.04
C ALA A 31 -26.91 26.87 -36.17
N GLY A 32 -26.03 27.83 -35.87
CA GLY A 32 -24.58 27.62 -35.84
C GLY A 32 -24.11 26.80 -34.62
N ILE A 33 -23.02 26.06 -34.78
CA ILE A 33 -22.36 25.30 -33.70
C ILE A 33 -21.42 26.24 -32.94
N THR A 34 -21.43 26.21 -31.59
CA THR A 34 -20.55 27.06 -30.78
C THR A 34 -19.09 26.58 -30.77
N PRO A 35 -18.10 27.46 -30.56
CA PRO A 35 -16.69 27.06 -30.46
C PRO A 35 -16.44 25.99 -29.39
N VAL A 36 -17.16 26.03 -28.26
CA VAL A 36 -17.05 25.02 -27.19
C VAL A 36 -17.57 23.65 -27.66
N GLN A 37 -18.67 23.61 -28.42
CA GLN A 37 -19.17 22.37 -29.02
C GLN A 37 -18.18 21.80 -30.06
N GLN A 38 -17.50 22.65 -30.84
CA GLN A 38 -16.41 22.24 -31.74
C GLN A 38 -15.20 21.69 -30.97
N MET A 39 -14.83 22.30 -29.84
CA MET A 39 -13.77 21.78 -28.95
C MET A 39 -14.12 20.40 -28.38
N LEU A 40 -15.38 20.18 -28.00
CA LEU A 40 -15.85 18.89 -27.49
C LEU A 40 -15.84 17.81 -28.59
N ALA A 41 -16.34 18.14 -29.79
CA ALA A 41 -16.33 17.22 -30.93
C ALA A 41 -14.90 16.81 -31.33
N SER A 42 -13.98 17.78 -31.44
CA SER A 42 -12.57 17.52 -31.76
C SER A 42 -11.86 16.74 -30.64
N GLY A 43 -12.14 17.05 -29.37
CA GLY A 43 -11.62 16.30 -28.21
C GLY A 43 -12.05 14.84 -28.20
N THR A 44 -13.31 14.54 -28.54
CA THR A 44 -13.80 13.16 -28.67
C THR A 44 -13.16 12.41 -29.83
N GLY A 45 -13.00 13.06 -30.99
CA GLY A 45 -12.28 12.48 -32.13
C GLY A 45 -10.83 12.17 -31.80
N ALA A 46 -10.17 13.03 -31.03
CA ALA A 46 -8.79 12.82 -30.60
C ALA A 46 -8.61 11.66 -29.62
N LEU A 47 -9.57 11.47 -28.70
CA LEU A 47 -9.60 10.33 -27.79
C LEU A 47 -9.79 9.00 -28.55
N LEU A 48 -10.77 8.96 -29.45
CA LEU A 48 -11.07 7.77 -30.27
C LEU A 48 -9.91 7.41 -31.19
N THR A 49 -9.33 8.40 -31.87
CA THR A 49 -8.17 8.21 -32.75
C THR A 49 -6.97 7.71 -31.97
N SER A 50 -6.70 8.28 -30.79
CA SER A 50 -5.57 7.84 -29.95
C SER A 50 -5.78 6.41 -29.46
N LEU A 51 -7.01 6.03 -29.05
CA LEU A 51 -7.32 4.66 -28.63
C LEU A 51 -7.10 3.65 -29.77
N PHE A 52 -7.49 4.00 -30.99
CA PHE A 52 -7.37 3.13 -32.16
C PHE A 52 -5.93 3.00 -32.68
N VAL A 53 -5.17 4.10 -32.68
CA VAL A 53 -3.83 4.15 -33.30
C VAL A 53 -2.72 3.69 -32.34
N THR A 54 -2.91 3.79 -31.02
CA THR A 54 -1.87 3.42 -30.03
C THR A 54 -1.33 1.99 -30.20
N PRO A 55 -2.16 0.95 -30.44
CA PRO A 55 -1.66 -0.40 -30.72
C PRO A 55 -0.74 -0.48 -31.95
N LEU A 56 -1.09 0.21 -33.03
CA LEU A 56 -0.28 0.26 -34.26
C LEU A 56 1.05 0.98 -34.02
N ASP A 57 1.04 2.03 -33.19
CA ASP A 57 2.26 2.74 -32.79
C ASP A 57 3.20 1.86 -31.96
N VAL A 58 2.66 1.10 -31.01
CA VAL A 58 3.47 0.15 -30.23
C VAL A 58 4.07 -0.91 -31.14
N VAL A 59 3.30 -1.51 -32.06
CA VAL A 59 3.81 -2.50 -33.00
C VAL A 59 4.88 -1.93 -33.92
N LYS A 60 4.66 -0.73 -34.48
CA LYS A 60 5.65 -0.06 -35.34
C LYS A 60 6.96 0.18 -34.60
N ILE A 61 6.90 0.75 -33.40
CA ILE A 61 8.09 1.05 -32.59
C ILE A 61 8.86 -0.24 -32.29
N ARG A 62 8.16 -1.33 -31.99
CA ARG A 62 8.76 -2.65 -31.70
C ARG A 62 9.43 -3.27 -32.91
N LEU A 63 8.84 -3.13 -34.09
CA LEU A 63 9.39 -3.62 -35.35
C LEU A 63 10.60 -2.79 -35.77
N GLN A 64 10.55 -1.48 -35.59
CA GLN A 64 11.65 -0.56 -35.89
C GLN A 64 12.84 -0.74 -34.93
N ALA A 65 12.59 -1.05 -33.65
CA ALA A 65 13.63 -1.37 -32.68
C ALA A 65 14.44 -2.64 -33.05
N GLN A 66 13.90 -3.53 -33.90
CA GLN A 66 14.64 -4.68 -34.43
C GLN A 66 15.50 -4.33 -35.65
N GLN A 67 15.20 -3.23 -36.36
CA GLN A 67 15.82 -2.85 -37.64
C GLN A 67 17.03 -1.91 -37.49
N THR A 68 17.51 -1.62 -36.27
CA THR A 68 18.78 -0.90 -36.07
C THR A 68 19.93 -1.89 -35.81
N PRO A 69 20.59 -2.42 -36.85
CA PRO A 69 21.85 -3.14 -36.68
C PRO A 69 22.94 -2.14 -36.27
N PHE A 70 23.81 -2.56 -35.36
CA PHE A 70 25.05 -1.86 -35.05
C PHE A 70 25.85 -1.58 -36.33
N HIS A 71 26.21 -0.31 -36.57
CA HIS A 71 27.22 0.05 -37.55
C HIS A 71 28.52 -0.71 -37.27
N GLN A 72 28.90 -1.58 -38.20
CA GLN A 72 30.19 -2.24 -38.28
C GLN A 72 31.14 -1.27 -39.01
N GLU A 73 31.92 -0.49 -38.26
CA GLU A 73 33.02 0.28 -38.87
C GLU A 73 34.18 -0.68 -39.18
N THR A 74 34.40 -0.92 -40.48
CA THR A 74 35.63 -1.51 -41.00
C THR A 74 36.64 -0.39 -41.26
N SER A 75 37.72 -0.34 -40.48
CA SER A 75 38.93 0.40 -40.84
C SER A 75 40.07 -0.57 -41.14
N SER A 76 40.54 -0.48 -42.38
CA SER A 76 41.75 -1.05 -42.95
C SER A 76 42.98 -0.79 -42.06
N TRP A 77 43.93 -1.73 -42.03
CA TRP A 77 45.19 -1.72 -41.26
C TRP A 77 45.14 -2.20 -39.78
N THR A 78 44.78 -3.47 -39.57
CA THR A 78 45.52 -4.46 -38.77
C THR A 78 44.64 -5.69 -38.58
N LYS A 79 45.18 -6.89 -38.82
CA LYS A 79 44.50 -8.20 -38.63
C LYS A 79 44.35 -8.50 -37.13
N VAL A 80 43.50 -7.75 -36.44
CA VAL A 80 43.02 -8.08 -35.08
C VAL A 80 41.52 -7.79 -35.04
N ILE A 81 40.70 -8.84 -34.99
CA ILE A 81 39.26 -8.72 -34.76
C ILE A 81 39.05 -8.30 -33.29
N ARG A 82 39.04 -7.00 -33.03
CA ARG A 82 38.58 -6.44 -31.74
C ARG A 82 37.05 -6.31 -31.79
N ARG A 83 36.34 -7.27 -31.18
CA ARG A 83 34.91 -7.14 -30.86
C ARG A 83 34.71 -5.87 -30.03
N SER A 84 33.96 -4.89 -30.56
CA SER A 84 33.57 -3.70 -29.81
C SER A 84 32.66 -4.10 -28.64
N LYS A 85 33.07 -3.67 -27.45
CA LYS A 85 32.56 -4.06 -26.13
C LYS A 85 31.16 -3.49 -25.85
N TRP A 86 30.24 -4.39 -25.50
CA TRP A 86 29.14 -4.29 -24.53
C TRP A 86 28.22 -3.03 -24.54
N LYS A 87 27.08 -3.11 -25.24
CA LYS A 87 25.88 -2.30 -24.92
C LYS A 87 24.73 -3.25 -24.58
N CYS A 88 24.02 -2.99 -23.47
CA CYS A 88 22.82 -3.74 -23.07
C CYS A 88 21.60 -2.83 -23.17
N PHE A 89 20.53 -3.29 -23.83
CA PHE A 89 19.27 -2.57 -23.93
C PHE A 89 18.35 -2.96 -22.78
N LEU A 90 17.75 -1.97 -22.10
CA LEU A 90 16.71 -2.21 -21.12
C LEU A 90 15.34 -1.94 -21.75
N TYR A 91 14.57 -3.01 -21.95
CA TYR A 91 13.24 -2.94 -22.52
C TYR A 91 12.21 -2.52 -21.47
N CYS A 92 11.57 -1.35 -21.63
CA CYS A 92 10.48 -0.91 -20.75
C CYS A 92 9.35 -0.23 -21.55
N ASN A 93 8.23 -0.94 -21.70
CA ASN A 93 6.92 -0.40 -22.10
C ASN A 93 6.81 0.30 -23.48
N GLY A 94 7.40 -0.26 -24.54
CA GLY A 94 6.91 -0.01 -25.91
C GLY A 94 7.08 1.40 -26.48
N LEU A 95 7.73 2.32 -25.78
CA LEU A 95 7.86 3.73 -26.18
C LEU A 95 9.16 4.42 -25.72
N MET A 96 10.02 3.70 -25.00
CA MET A 96 11.28 4.21 -24.44
C MET A 96 12.32 3.09 -24.49
N ASP A 97 13.24 3.18 -25.45
CA ASP A 97 14.44 2.35 -25.46
C ASP A 97 15.55 3.12 -24.75
N HIS A 98 16.09 2.55 -23.67
CA HIS A 98 17.29 3.08 -23.02
C HIS A 98 18.50 2.21 -23.35
N ILE A 99 19.53 2.86 -23.88
CA ILE A 99 20.86 2.29 -24.05
C ILE A 99 21.58 2.42 -22.71
N TYR A 100 21.93 1.29 -22.09
CA TYR A 100 22.88 1.28 -20.98
C TYR A 100 24.26 0.86 -21.50
N VAL A 101 25.27 1.69 -21.25
CA VAL A 101 26.67 1.30 -21.39
C VAL A 101 27.09 0.72 -20.04
N CYS A 102 27.44 -0.57 -20.01
CA CYS A 102 27.96 -1.18 -18.80
C CYS A 102 29.35 -0.62 -18.49
N GLN A 103 29.44 0.34 -17.56
CA GLN A 103 30.71 0.64 -16.90
C GLN A 103 30.98 -0.48 -15.89
N ASN A 104 32.15 -1.12 -16.04
CA ASN A 104 32.69 -2.18 -15.18
C ASN A 104 31.98 -3.55 -15.25
N GLY A 105 32.23 -4.29 -16.34
CA GLY A 105 32.79 -5.65 -16.31
C GLY A 105 32.12 -6.77 -15.50
N THR A 106 30.96 -6.56 -14.89
CA THR A 106 30.24 -7.59 -14.12
C THR A 106 28.98 -7.98 -14.89
N GLY A 107 28.87 -9.27 -15.21
CA GLY A 107 27.91 -9.81 -16.16
C GLY A 107 26.45 -9.50 -15.81
N CYS A 108 25.72 -8.95 -16.78
CA CYS A 108 24.27 -8.73 -16.71
C CYS A 108 23.55 -9.86 -17.47
N THR A 109 23.63 -11.09 -16.98
CA THR A 109 23.08 -12.28 -17.69
C THR A 109 21.82 -12.87 -17.05
N SER A 110 21.28 -12.32 -15.95
CA SER A 110 20.14 -12.94 -15.26
C SER A 110 18.78 -12.23 -15.43
N TRP A 111 18.74 -11.01 -15.97
CA TRP A 111 17.53 -10.17 -15.88
C TRP A 111 16.78 -9.90 -17.19
N TYR A 112 17.23 -10.46 -18.32
CA TYR A 112 16.69 -10.15 -19.64
C TYR A 112 16.35 -11.42 -20.43
N LYS A 113 15.06 -11.65 -20.69
CA LYS A 113 14.62 -12.61 -21.71
C LYS A 113 14.76 -11.94 -23.08
N THR A 114 15.38 -12.63 -24.03
CA THR A 114 15.57 -12.17 -25.40
C THR A 114 14.24 -11.71 -26.03
N PRO A 115 14.22 -10.60 -26.78
CA PRO A 115 13.02 -10.18 -27.50
C PRO A 115 12.68 -11.23 -28.57
N THR A 116 11.41 -11.60 -28.67
CA THR A 116 10.89 -12.43 -29.75
C THR A 116 11.16 -11.75 -31.09
N HIS A 117 11.88 -12.40 -32.00
CA HIS A 117 12.10 -11.90 -33.37
C HIS A 117 10.75 -11.74 -34.09
N PHE A 118 10.48 -10.57 -34.69
CA PHE A 118 9.25 -10.32 -35.44
C PHE A 118 9.58 -10.35 -36.93
N SER A 119 8.88 -11.19 -37.71
CA SER A 119 9.06 -11.22 -39.17
C SER A 119 8.18 -10.21 -39.91
N GLY A 120 7.19 -9.62 -39.25
CA GLY A 120 6.27 -8.65 -39.83
C GLY A 120 5.32 -8.00 -38.81
N THR A 121 4.52 -7.03 -39.26
CA THR A 121 3.60 -6.23 -38.42
C THR A 121 2.51 -7.08 -37.76
N LEU A 122 1.94 -8.05 -38.48
CA LEU A 122 0.92 -8.96 -37.95
C LEU A 122 1.53 -9.97 -36.95
N ASP A 123 2.70 -10.51 -37.27
CA ASP A 123 3.45 -11.41 -36.38
C ASP A 123 3.85 -10.69 -35.07
N ALA A 124 4.28 -9.43 -35.17
CA ALA A 124 4.55 -8.57 -34.02
C ALA A 124 3.29 -8.34 -33.16
N PHE A 125 2.16 -7.98 -33.78
CA PHE A 125 0.90 -7.76 -33.06
C PHE A 125 0.45 -9.01 -32.28
N VAL A 126 0.49 -10.19 -32.92
CA VAL A 126 0.10 -11.46 -32.29
C VAL A 126 1.06 -11.86 -31.17
N LYS A 127 2.38 -11.81 -31.41
CA LYS A 127 3.39 -12.17 -30.41
C LYS A 127 3.35 -11.24 -29.20
N ILE A 128 3.21 -9.93 -29.40
CA ILE A 128 3.10 -8.95 -28.29
C ILE A 128 1.85 -9.24 -27.46
N THR A 129 0.72 -9.50 -28.11
CA THR A 129 -0.54 -9.79 -27.42
C THR A 129 -0.47 -11.10 -26.62
N ARG A 130 0.14 -12.15 -27.19
CA ARG A 130 0.27 -13.48 -26.58
C ARG A 130 1.26 -13.53 -25.41
N HIS A 131 2.38 -12.80 -25.50
CA HIS A 131 3.46 -12.87 -24.51
C HIS A 131 3.41 -11.76 -23.44
N GLU A 132 2.96 -10.55 -23.79
CA GLU A 132 2.93 -9.39 -22.88
C GLU A 132 1.50 -9.03 -22.42
N GLY A 133 0.48 -9.62 -23.06
CA GLY A 133 -0.92 -9.39 -22.78
C GLY A 133 -1.50 -8.18 -23.51
N VAL A 134 -2.81 -8.20 -23.79
CA VAL A 134 -3.54 -7.19 -24.58
C VAL A 134 -3.33 -5.75 -24.08
N ARG A 135 -3.15 -5.53 -22.77
CA ARG A 135 -2.95 -4.19 -22.20
C ARG A 135 -1.61 -3.55 -22.57
N SER A 136 -0.60 -4.32 -22.99
CA SER A 136 0.72 -3.79 -23.36
C SER A 136 0.65 -2.92 -24.62
N LEU A 137 -0.30 -3.18 -25.52
CA LEU A 137 -0.56 -2.40 -26.74
C LEU A 137 -0.98 -0.95 -26.47
N TRP A 138 -1.46 -0.64 -25.25
CA TRP A 138 -1.84 0.73 -24.83
C TRP A 138 -0.90 1.33 -23.78
N SER A 139 0.27 0.74 -23.55
CA SER A 139 1.25 1.22 -22.56
C SER A 139 1.74 2.67 -22.80
N GLY A 140 1.52 3.20 -24.00
CA GLY A 140 1.83 4.56 -24.44
C GLY A 140 0.71 5.60 -24.42
N LEU A 141 -0.51 5.19 -24.05
CA LEU A 141 -1.70 6.02 -24.23
C LEU A 141 -1.70 7.31 -23.38
N PRO A 142 -1.35 7.29 -22.06
CA PRO A 142 -1.41 8.49 -21.23
C PRO A 142 -0.53 9.68 -21.70
N PRO A 143 0.77 9.52 -22.01
CA PRO A 143 1.58 10.65 -22.52
C PRO A 143 1.14 11.09 -23.93
N THR A 144 0.54 10.20 -24.71
CA THR A 144 0.01 10.53 -26.04
C THR A 144 -1.24 11.40 -25.94
N LEU A 145 -2.15 11.09 -25.01
CA LEU A 145 -3.38 11.86 -24.79
C LEU A 145 -3.14 13.27 -24.25
N VAL A 146 -2.15 13.44 -23.36
CA VAL A 146 -1.81 14.75 -22.78
C VAL A 146 -1.41 15.78 -23.84
N MET A 147 -0.88 15.33 -24.98
CA MET A 147 -0.54 16.20 -26.10
C MET A 147 -1.56 16.17 -27.24
N ALA A 148 -2.09 15.00 -27.61
CA ALA A 148 -2.94 14.85 -28.78
C ALA A 148 -4.27 15.62 -28.63
N VAL A 149 -4.85 15.65 -27.42
CA VAL A 149 -6.14 16.31 -27.18
C VAL A 149 -6.03 17.84 -27.29
N PRO A 150 -5.10 18.54 -26.60
CA PRO A 150 -4.94 19.98 -26.81
C PRO A 150 -4.56 20.33 -28.25
N ALA A 151 -3.70 19.52 -28.88
CA ALA A 151 -3.22 19.76 -30.23
C ALA A 151 -4.33 19.79 -31.28
N THR A 152 -5.22 18.80 -31.20
CA THR A 152 -6.35 18.63 -32.11
C THR A 152 -7.45 19.66 -31.85
N ILE A 153 -7.74 19.97 -30.59
CA ILE A 153 -8.69 21.03 -30.23
C ILE A 153 -8.27 22.36 -30.85
N ILE A 154 -7.02 22.78 -30.65
CA ILE A 154 -6.52 24.05 -31.22
C ILE A 154 -6.57 24.00 -32.75
N TYR A 155 -6.08 22.92 -33.35
CA TYR A 155 -6.02 22.79 -34.81
C TYR A 155 -7.39 22.82 -35.49
N PHE A 156 -8.36 22.00 -35.06
CA PHE A 156 -9.68 21.90 -35.68
C PHE A 156 -10.54 23.15 -35.43
N THR A 157 -10.45 23.74 -34.24
CA THR A 157 -11.16 25.00 -33.95
C THR A 157 -10.56 26.17 -34.72
N CYS A 158 -9.24 26.32 -34.76
CA CYS A 158 -8.59 27.36 -35.56
C CYS A 158 -8.90 27.18 -37.05
N TYR A 159 -8.94 25.95 -37.57
CA TYR A 159 -9.29 25.69 -38.97
C TYR A 159 -10.72 26.14 -39.30
N ASP A 160 -11.73 25.72 -38.52
CA ASP A 160 -13.13 26.09 -38.80
C ASP A 160 -13.33 27.61 -38.67
N GLN A 161 -12.75 28.25 -37.65
CA GLN A 161 -12.86 29.71 -37.47
C GLN A 161 -12.14 30.48 -38.59
N LEU A 162 -10.96 30.04 -39.03
CA LEU A 162 -10.23 30.66 -40.15
C LEU A 162 -10.93 30.42 -41.48
N ARG A 163 -11.51 29.23 -41.70
CA ARG A 163 -12.27 28.92 -42.92
C ARG A 163 -13.53 29.77 -43.01
N ASP A 164 -14.29 29.87 -41.92
CA ASP A 164 -15.52 30.65 -41.88
C ASP A 164 -15.18 32.15 -42.01
N PHE A 165 -14.14 32.63 -41.34
CA PHE A 165 -13.64 34.00 -41.50
C PHE A 165 -13.22 34.31 -42.95
N MET A 166 -12.47 33.43 -43.62
CA MET A 166 -12.07 33.64 -45.03
C MET A 166 -13.26 33.59 -46.00
N ARG A 167 -14.29 32.77 -45.71
CA ARG A 167 -15.51 32.69 -46.52
C ARG A 167 -16.41 33.91 -46.34
N TYR A 168 -16.56 34.43 -45.11
CA TYR A 168 -17.44 35.56 -44.82
C TYR A 168 -16.77 36.93 -45.01
N SER A 169 -15.51 37.10 -44.60
CA SER A 169 -14.83 38.40 -44.59
C SER A 169 -14.15 38.77 -45.91
N MET A 170 -13.76 37.79 -46.73
CA MET A 170 -12.98 38.05 -47.96
C MET A 170 -13.71 37.70 -49.26
N GLY A 171 -14.96 37.21 -49.19
CA GLY A 171 -15.79 36.91 -50.38
C GLY A 171 -15.20 35.89 -51.34
N TYR A 172 -14.14 35.17 -50.95
CA TYR A 172 -13.45 34.20 -51.80
C TYR A 172 -14.27 32.89 -51.84
N HIS A 173 -14.54 32.36 -53.03
CA HIS A 173 -15.19 31.05 -53.24
C HIS A 173 -14.28 30.02 -53.94
N GLY A 174 -12.96 30.20 -53.86
CA GLY A 174 -12.00 29.32 -54.51
C GLY A 174 -11.74 28.00 -53.77
N ASN A 175 -11.46 26.93 -54.52
CA ASN A 175 -11.05 25.61 -54.02
C ASN A 175 -9.75 25.63 -53.17
N HIS A 176 -9.04 26.76 -53.11
CA HIS A 176 -7.79 26.93 -52.35
C HIS A 176 -7.99 27.39 -50.91
N ILE A 177 -9.20 27.79 -50.50
CA ILE A 177 -9.49 28.25 -49.11
C ILE A 177 -9.17 27.17 -48.06
N PRO A 178 -9.56 25.88 -48.25
CA PRO A 178 -9.23 24.83 -47.30
C PRO A 178 -7.72 24.60 -47.17
N LEU A 179 -6.96 24.84 -48.25
CA LEU A 179 -5.51 24.70 -48.28
C LEU A 179 -4.83 25.77 -47.41
N LEU A 180 -5.20 27.04 -47.59
CA LEU A 180 -4.65 28.16 -46.82
C LEU A 180 -5.10 28.15 -45.37
N ALA A 181 -6.39 27.91 -45.11
CA ALA A 181 -6.93 27.79 -43.75
C ALA A 181 -6.30 26.60 -43.00
N GLY A 182 -6.14 25.45 -43.69
CA GLY A 182 -5.47 24.27 -43.13
C GLY A 182 -3.99 24.53 -42.82
N GLY A 183 -3.28 25.24 -43.69
CA GLY A 183 -1.87 25.60 -43.48
C GLY A 183 -1.67 26.54 -42.30
N LEU A 184 -2.43 27.65 -42.25
CA LEU A 184 -2.34 28.66 -41.20
C LEU A 184 -2.79 28.12 -39.83
N ALA A 185 -3.89 27.36 -39.78
CA ALA A 185 -4.36 26.73 -38.55
C ALA A 185 -3.31 25.77 -37.97
N ARG A 186 -2.62 25.01 -38.84
CA ARG A 186 -1.56 24.10 -38.39
C ARG A 186 -0.31 24.83 -37.92
N LEU A 187 0.08 25.93 -38.57
CA LEU A 187 1.19 26.76 -38.14
C LEU A 187 0.94 27.35 -36.73
N GLY A 188 -0.28 27.87 -36.50
CA GLY A 188 -0.71 28.35 -35.19
C GLY A 188 -0.76 27.24 -34.12
N ALA A 189 -1.28 26.07 -34.46
CA ALA A 189 -1.30 24.95 -33.52
C ALA A 189 0.12 24.50 -33.15
N VAL A 190 1.00 24.27 -34.13
CA VAL A 190 2.36 23.77 -33.92
C VAL A 190 3.18 24.74 -33.05
N THR A 191 3.06 26.06 -33.27
CA THR A 191 3.79 27.06 -32.46
C THR A 191 3.39 27.02 -30.98
N VAL A 192 2.10 26.83 -30.67
CA VAL A 192 1.59 26.73 -29.29
C VAL A 192 1.97 25.40 -28.62
N ILE A 193 2.01 24.31 -29.39
CA ILE A 193 2.25 22.95 -28.85
C ILE A 193 3.74 22.62 -28.75
N SER A 194 4.60 23.29 -29.51
CA SER A 194 6.05 22.99 -29.61
C SER A 194 6.76 22.83 -28.25
N PRO A 195 6.50 23.66 -27.21
CA PRO A 195 7.10 23.45 -25.90
C PRO A 195 6.67 22.13 -25.24
N LEU A 196 5.41 21.71 -25.41
CA LEU A 196 4.90 20.43 -24.90
C LEU A 196 5.51 19.25 -25.66
N GLU A 197 5.69 19.39 -26.97
CA GLU A 197 6.41 18.42 -27.81
C GLU A 197 7.85 18.21 -27.35
N LEU A 198 8.60 19.29 -27.10
CA LEU A 198 9.97 19.21 -26.61
C LEU A 198 10.05 18.52 -25.23
N VAL A 199 9.10 18.80 -24.34
CA VAL A 199 9.04 18.16 -23.03
C VAL A 199 8.79 16.67 -23.17
N ARG A 200 7.86 16.26 -24.04
CA ARG A 200 7.61 14.84 -24.32
C ARG A 200 8.84 14.17 -24.91
N THR A 201 9.49 14.77 -25.91
CA THR A 201 10.67 14.16 -26.54
C THR A 201 11.83 14.02 -25.55
N LYS A 202 12.05 14.99 -24.65
CA LYS A 202 13.03 14.86 -23.56
C LYS A 202 12.67 13.79 -22.53
N MET A 203 11.39 13.64 -22.20
CA MET A 203 10.91 12.56 -21.33
C MET A 203 11.03 11.18 -21.99
N GLN A 204 10.91 11.12 -23.32
CA GLN A 204 11.07 9.89 -24.09
C GLN A 204 12.55 9.53 -24.29
N SER A 205 13.45 10.51 -24.39
CA SER A 205 14.90 10.25 -24.52
C SER A 205 15.56 9.91 -23.17
N ARG A 206 15.13 10.52 -22.07
CA ARG A 206 15.71 10.32 -20.72
C ARG A 206 14.62 10.03 -19.69
N ARG A 207 14.84 9.01 -18.82
CA ARG A 207 13.96 8.73 -17.67
C ARG A 207 14.12 9.81 -16.58
N LEU A 208 13.56 10.99 -16.83
CA LEU A 208 13.56 12.10 -15.88
C LEU A 208 12.29 12.03 -15.02
N SER A 209 12.46 12.04 -13.70
CA SER A 209 11.36 12.31 -12.78
C SER A 209 10.78 13.70 -13.08
N TYR A 210 9.46 13.91 -12.93
CA TYR A 210 8.83 15.23 -13.13
C TYR A 210 9.53 16.38 -12.38
N GLY A 211 10.26 16.10 -11.29
CA GLY A 211 11.10 17.08 -10.60
C GLY A 211 12.42 17.38 -11.33
N GLU A 212 13.11 16.36 -11.83
CA GLU A 212 14.35 16.48 -12.61
C GLU A 212 14.10 17.14 -13.97
N LEU A 213 12.95 16.86 -14.58
CA LEU A 213 12.50 17.53 -15.80
C LEU A 213 12.32 19.04 -15.59
N ARG A 214 11.70 19.45 -14.48
CA ARG A 214 11.55 20.89 -14.15
C ARG A 214 12.90 21.57 -13.96
N VAL A 215 13.85 20.89 -13.33
CA VAL A 215 15.24 21.38 -13.16
C VAL A 215 15.95 21.47 -14.52
N CYS A 216 15.81 20.46 -15.38
CA CYS A 216 16.39 20.45 -16.73
C CYS A 216 15.80 21.56 -17.61
N ILE A 217 14.49 21.78 -17.58
CA ILE A 217 13.83 22.87 -18.32
C ILE A 217 14.28 24.23 -17.77
N ARG A 218 14.31 24.40 -16.45
CA ARG A 218 14.78 25.65 -15.82
C ARG A 218 16.24 25.94 -16.14
N SER A 219 17.08 24.90 -16.17
CA SER A 219 18.50 25.01 -16.54
C SER A 219 18.68 25.35 -18.03
N ALA A 220 17.89 24.73 -18.92
CA ALA A 220 17.94 25.01 -20.35
C ALA A 220 17.47 26.44 -20.67
N VAL A 221 16.41 26.90 -20.02
CA VAL A 221 15.91 28.28 -20.17
C VAL A 221 16.90 29.30 -19.60
N ALA A 222 17.63 28.95 -18.53
CA ALA A 222 18.68 29.80 -17.95
C ALA A 222 19.94 29.88 -18.81
N GLN A 223 20.30 28.80 -19.53
CA GLN A 223 21.52 28.74 -20.36
C GLN A 223 21.31 29.25 -21.79
N ASP A 224 20.18 28.93 -22.42
CA ASP A 224 19.92 29.17 -23.84
C ASP A 224 18.74 30.13 -24.10
N GLY A 225 18.15 30.70 -23.03
CA GLY A 225 16.99 31.58 -23.09
C GLY A 225 15.65 30.84 -23.29
N TRP A 226 14.54 31.59 -23.25
CA TRP A 226 13.18 31.04 -23.38
C TRP A 226 12.87 30.45 -24.77
N LEU A 227 13.53 30.96 -25.81
CA LEU A 227 13.44 30.44 -27.19
C LEU A 227 13.97 29.00 -27.33
N SER A 228 14.75 28.52 -26.35
CA SER A 228 15.22 27.13 -26.32
C SER A 228 14.09 26.10 -26.26
N LEU A 229 12.89 26.48 -25.80
CA LEU A 229 11.70 25.62 -25.76
C LEU A 229 11.12 25.30 -27.15
N TRP A 230 11.49 26.09 -28.17
CA TRP A 230 11.12 25.87 -29.57
C TRP A 230 12.23 25.19 -30.39
N ARG A 231 13.27 24.64 -29.74
CA ARG A 231 14.27 23.80 -30.41
C ARG A 231 13.57 22.57 -31.01
N GLY A 232 13.61 22.46 -32.34
CA GLY A 232 12.90 21.42 -33.10
C GLY A 232 11.59 21.88 -33.76
N TRP A 233 11.19 23.14 -33.58
CA TRP A 233 10.02 23.74 -34.25
C TRP A 233 10.10 23.66 -35.78
N GLY A 234 11.25 24.02 -36.38
CA GLY A 234 11.45 24.03 -37.83
C GLY A 234 11.16 22.68 -38.52
N PRO A 235 11.76 21.56 -38.08
CA PRO A 235 11.44 20.23 -38.60
C PRO A 235 9.98 19.81 -38.41
N THR A 236 9.31 20.24 -37.33
CA THR A 236 7.89 19.96 -37.13
C THR A 236 7.01 20.76 -38.11
N VAL A 237 7.29 22.05 -38.30
CA VAL A 237 6.56 22.89 -39.27
C VAL A 237 6.72 22.38 -40.70
N LEU A 238 7.95 22.00 -41.09
CA LEU A 238 8.25 21.50 -42.43
C LEU A 238 7.45 20.24 -42.80
N ARG A 239 7.08 19.42 -41.82
CA ARG A 239 6.26 18.22 -42.04
C ARG A 239 4.76 18.52 -41.92
N ASP A 240 4.36 19.22 -40.85
CA ASP A 240 2.95 19.28 -40.46
C ASP A 240 2.16 20.28 -41.30
N VAL A 241 2.76 21.41 -41.70
CA VAL A 241 2.06 22.44 -42.49
C VAL A 241 1.74 21.95 -43.91
N PRO A 242 2.70 21.38 -44.69
CA PRO A 242 2.37 20.83 -46.00
C PRO A 242 1.37 19.67 -45.92
N PHE A 243 1.49 18.82 -44.90
CA PHE A 243 0.55 17.71 -44.68
C PHE A 243 -0.87 18.22 -44.45
N SER A 244 -1.03 19.25 -43.61
CA SER A 244 -2.31 19.86 -43.30
C SER A 244 -2.98 20.52 -44.50
N ALA A 245 -2.21 21.30 -45.27
CA ALA A 245 -2.68 22.02 -46.44
C ALA A 245 -3.21 21.07 -47.51
N LEU A 246 -2.44 20.01 -47.81
CA LEU A 246 -2.83 18.96 -48.75
C LEU A 246 -4.01 18.13 -48.23
N TYR A 247 -4.05 17.84 -46.94
CA TYR A 247 -5.13 17.06 -46.33
C TYR A 247 -6.49 17.76 -46.49
N TRP A 248 -6.60 19.04 -46.10
CA TRP A 248 -7.89 19.75 -46.20
C TRP A 248 -8.30 20.04 -47.63
N PHE A 249 -7.35 20.31 -48.53
CA PHE A 249 -7.62 20.45 -49.96
C PHE A 249 -8.21 19.16 -50.57
N ASN A 250 -7.53 18.03 -50.38
CA ASN A 250 -7.99 16.74 -50.88
C ASN A 250 -9.27 16.26 -50.17
N TYR A 251 -9.45 16.60 -48.89
CA TYR A 251 -10.65 16.21 -48.15
C TYR A 251 -11.90 16.87 -48.72
N GLU A 252 -11.88 18.18 -48.96
CA GLU A 252 -13.03 18.90 -49.54
C GLU A 252 -13.27 18.50 -51.01
N LEU A 253 -12.22 18.22 -51.77
CA LEU A 253 -12.33 17.70 -53.14
C LEU A 253 -12.97 16.31 -53.19
N VAL A 254 -12.49 15.37 -52.37
CA VAL A 254 -13.02 14.00 -52.32
C VAL A 254 -14.43 13.98 -51.71
N LYS A 255 -14.69 14.84 -50.73
CA LYS A 255 -16.02 14.99 -50.11
C LYS A 255 -17.05 15.53 -51.11
N SER A 256 -16.70 16.54 -51.92
CA SER A 256 -17.59 17.07 -52.97
C SER A 256 -17.92 16.01 -54.01
N HIS A 257 -16.90 15.33 -54.57
CA HIS A 257 -17.10 14.24 -55.54
C HIS A 257 -17.91 13.05 -55.01
N LEU A 258 -17.78 12.68 -53.73
CA LEU A 258 -18.58 11.60 -53.12
C LEU A 258 -19.99 12.03 -52.72
N SER A 259 -20.24 13.34 -52.57
CA SER A 259 -21.54 13.87 -52.15
C SER A 259 -22.51 14.07 -53.31
N GLU A 260 -22.01 14.33 -54.53
CA GLU A 260 -22.83 14.54 -55.74
C GLU A 260 -23.67 13.30 -56.13
N PRO A 261 -23.14 12.06 -56.13
CA PRO A 261 -23.91 10.88 -56.54
C PRO A 261 -24.95 10.43 -55.51
N CYS A 262 -24.79 10.79 -54.24
CA CYS A 262 -25.57 10.22 -53.13
C CYS A 262 -26.77 11.07 -52.67
N ARG A 263 -27.02 12.28 -53.23
CA ARG A 263 -28.15 13.18 -52.88
C ARG A 263 -28.43 13.34 -51.37
N ALA A 264 -27.39 13.25 -50.52
CA ALA A 264 -27.53 13.31 -49.07
C ALA A 264 -27.29 14.75 -48.56
N PRO A 265 -28.28 15.41 -47.91
CA PRO A 265 -28.14 16.79 -47.40
C PRO A 265 -27.20 16.92 -46.20
N HIS A 266 -26.73 15.81 -45.63
CA HIS A 266 -25.77 15.78 -44.53
C HIS A 266 -24.68 14.76 -44.80
N SER A 267 -23.42 15.09 -44.48
CA SER A 267 -22.28 14.19 -44.66
C SER A 267 -22.43 12.96 -43.75
N THR A 268 -22.84 11.83 -44.32
CA THR A 268 -22.89 10.54 -43.62
C THR A 268 -21.51 10.18 -43.09
N PHE A 269 -21.48 9.50 -41.93
CA PHE A 269 -20.25 9.01 -41.30
C PHE A 269 -19.33 8.27 -42.30
N ALA A 270 -19.92 7.43 -43.17
CA ALA A 270 -19.19 6.68 -44.19
C ALA A 270 -18.47 7.57 -45.21
N ILE A 271 -19.12 8.62 -45.71
CA ILE A 271 -18.52 9.57 -46.67
C ILE A 271 -17.36 10.32 -46.03
N SER A 272 -17.52 10.76 -44.77
CA SER A 272 -16.45 11.44 -44.03
C SER A 272 -15.29 10.51 -43.71
N PHE A 273 -15.58 9.22 -43.46
CA PHE A 273 -14.57 8.21 -43.18
C PHE A 273 -13.72 7.88 -44.43
N THR A 274 -14.36 7.64 -45.57
CA THR A 274 -13.67 7.33 -46.84
C THR A 274 -12.89 8.54 -47.38
N SER A 275 -13.47 9.74 -47.35
CA SER A 275 -12.77 10.97 -47.76
C SER A 275 -11.59 11.28 -46.84
N GLY A 276 -11.74 11.05 -45.53
CA GLY A 276 -10.67 11.16 -44.55
C GLY A 276 -9.52 10.18 -44.78
N ALA A 277 -9.81 8.93 -45.16
CA ALA A 277 -8.82 7.90 -45.45
C ALA A 277 -8.04 8.19 -46.74
N ILE A 278 -8.73 8.55 -47.83
CA ILE A 278 -8.12 8.83 -49.14
C ILE A 278 -7.25 10.09 -49.04
N SER A 279 -7.79 11.19 -48.49
CA SER A 279 -7.03 12.42 -48.30
C SER A 279 -5.80 12.23 -47.40
N GLY A 280 -5.95 11.49 -46.29
CA GLY A 280 -4.84 11.18 -45.39
C GLY A 280 -3.73 10.36 -46.06
N THR A 281 -4.10 9.46 -46.97
CA THR A 281 -3.15 8.65 -47.75
C THR A 281 -2.37 9.51 -48.74
N VAL A 282 -3.06 10.30 -49.57
CA VAL A 282 -2.44 11.21 -50.56
C VAL A 282 -1.49 12.19 -49.88
N ALA A 283 -1.94 12.84 -48.79
CA ALA A 283 -1.10 13.75 -48.02
C ALA A 283 0.11 13.04 -47.40
N ALA A 284 -0.04 11.78 -46.94
CA ALA A 284 1.07 11.01 -46.37
C ALA A 284 2.13 10.62 -47.41
N VAL A 285 1.73 10.30 -48.64
CA VAL A 285 2.65 9.98 -49.75
C VAL A 285 3.45 11.22 -50.15
N MET A 286 2.77 12.33 -50.40
CA MET A 286 3.41 13.56 -50.87
C MET A 286 4.38 14.17 -49.85
N THR A 287 4.10 14.00 -48.56
CA THR A 287 4.94 14.55 -47.49
C THR A 287 5.92 13.51 -46.92
N LEU A 288 6.13 12.37 -47.60
CA LEU A 288 7.09 11.35 -47.20
C LEU A 288 8.54 11.85 -47.12
N PRO A 289 9.05 12.61 -48.10
CA PRO A 289 10.41 13.15 -48.04
C PRO A 289 10.66 14.01 -46.79
N PHE A 290 9.69 14.86 -46.41
CA PHE A 290 9.82 15.73 -45.24
C PHE A 290 9.79 14.98 -43.90
N ASP A 291 9.09 13.85 -43.83
CA ASP A 291 9.05 13.01 -42.63
C ASP A 291 10.34 12.20 -42.48
N VAL A 292 10.93 11.70 -43.58
CA VAL A 292 12.25 11.04 -43.57
C VAL A 292 13.35 12.01 -43.12
N VAL A 293 13.31 13.26 -43.58
CA VAL A 293 14.27 14.28 -43.13
C VAL A 293 14.09 14.60 -41.64
N LYS A 294 12.86 14.68 -41.14
CA LYS A 294 12.58 14.88 -39.71
C LYS A 294 13.10 13.71 -38.87
N THR A 295 12.84 12.46 -39.28
CA THR A 295 13.26 11.28 -38.51
C THR A 295 14.78 11.14 -38.46
N ARG A 296 15.49 11.36 -39.58
CA ARG A 296 16.97 11.38 -39.58
C ARG A 296 17.54 12.47 -38.68
N ARG A 297 16.98 13.68 -38.73
CA ARG A 297 17.41 14.78 -37.84
C ARG A 297 17.15 14.49 -36.37
N GLN A 298 16.06 13.79 -36.04
CA GLN A 298 15.78 13.35 -34.67
C GLN A 298 16.75 12.25 -34.19
N ILE A 299 17.20 11.39 -35.09
CA ILE A 299 18.22 10.36 -34.81
C ILE A 299 19.59 11.04 -34.56
N GLU A 300 20.03 11.94 -35.44
CA GLU A 300 21.29 12.69 -35.29
C GLU A 300 21.34 13.49 -33.97
N LEU A 301 20.24 14.18 -33.63
CA LEU A 301 20.14 14.90 -32.36
C LEU A 301 20.21 13.96 -31.14
N GLY A 302 19.64 12.76 -31.25
CA GLY A 302 19.73 11.73 -30.20
C GLY A 302 21.15 11.19 -30.01
N GLU A 303 21.91 11.05 -31.09
CA GLU A 303 23.30 10.58 -31.05
C GLU A 303 24.27 11.64 -30.50
N MET A 304 24.08 12.91 -30.85
CA MET A 304 24.90 14.03 -30.33
C MET A 304 24.77 14.21 -28.81
N GLU A 305 23.61 13.93 -28.22
CA GLU A 305 23.41 14.04 -26.76
C GLU A 305 24.05 12.91 -25.94
N THR A 306 24.47 11.81 -26.58
CA THR A 306 25.07 10.64 -25.91
C THR A 306 26.60 10.58 -26.00
N LYS A 307 27.19 11.19 -27.02
CA LYS A 307 28.64 11.39 -27.13
C LYS A 307 29.00 12.76 -26.55
N ALA A 308 29.27 12.82 -25.25
CA ALA A 308 29.90 13.98 -24.64
C ALA A 308 31.33 14.12 -25.20
N GLY A 309 31.52 14.82 -26.31
CA GLY A 309 32.87 15.03 -26.85
C GLY A 309 33.09 15.60 -28.24
N SER A 310 32.09 15.87 -29.10
CA SER A 310 32.39 16.61 -30.33
C SER A 310 31.27 17.54 -30.79
N VAL A 311 31.61 18.82 -30.94
CA VAL A 311 30.75 19.85 -31.51
C VAL A 311 30.92 19.81 -33.03
N ARG A 312 29.93 19.31 -33.76
CA ARG A 312 29.77 19.59 -35.21
C ARG A 312 28.64 20.60 -35.39
N LYS A 313 28.86 21.59 -36.28
CA LYS A 313 27.90 22.67 -36.60
C LYS A 313 26.54 22.10 -37.03
N PRO A 314 25.42 22.80 -36.74
CA PRO A 314 24.08 22.33 -37.10
C PRO A 314 23.95 22.24 -38.63
N SER A 315 23.72 21.03 -39.14
CA SER A 315 23.47 20.81 -40.56
C SER A 315 22.11 21.42 -40.95
N SER A 316 22.09 22.17 -42.05
CA SER A 316 20.84 22.66 -42.64
C SER A 316 20.00 21.48 -43.11
N THR A 317 18.67 21.56 -42.97
CA THR A 317 17.70 20.53 -43.39
C THR A 317 17.89 20.12 -44.87
N TRP A 318 18.34 21.06 -45.69
CA TRP A 318 18.64 20.85 -47.11
C TRP A 318 19.89 19.99 -47.33
N HIS A 319 20.89 20.12 -46.46
CA HIS A 319 22.11 19.31 -46.52
C HIS A 319 21.80 17.85 -46.22
N ILE A 320 20.99 17.58 -45.20
CA ILE A 320 20.52 16.23 -44.83
C ILE A 320 19.79 15.57 -46.00
N MET A 321 18.92 16.30 -46.69
CA MET A 321 18.18 15.77 -47.85
C MET A 321 19.11 15.40 -49.01
N LYS A 322 20.13 16.24 -49.29
CA LYS A 322 21.16 15.94 -50.30
C LYS A 322 22.00 14.71 -49.93
N THR A 323 22.40 14.58 -48.66
CA THR A 323 23.15 13.43 -48.16
C THR A 323 22.36 12.13 -48.31
N ILE A 324 21.06 12.13 -48.01
CA ILE A 324 20.20 10.93 -48.17
C ILE A 324 20.10 10.51 -49.64
N CYS A 325 19.92 11.47 -50.55
CA CYS A 325 19.91 11.18 -51.98
C CYS A 325 21.27 10.64 -52.47
N ALA A 326 22.38 11.14 -51.92
CA ALA A 326 23.71 10.65 -52.27
C ALA A 326 24.01 9.25 -51.72
N GLU A 327 23.54 8.90 -50.51
CA GLU A 327 23.83 7.62 -49.85
C GLU A 327 22.88 6.47 -50.27
N SER A 328 21.61 6.76 -50.51
CA SER A 328 20.55 5.74 -50.67
C SER A 328 19.66 5.96 -51.89
N GLY A 329 19.99 6.94 -52.74
CA GLY A 329 19.21 7.33 -53.91
C GLY A 329 17.82 7.89 -53.56
N TYR A 330 17.00 8.13 -54.59
CA TYR A 330 15.63 8.64 -54.42
C TYR A 330 14.71 7.68 -53.63
N LYS A 331 14.99 6.37 -53.65
CA LYS A 331 14.27 5.36 -52.86
C LYS A 331 14.46 5.55 -51.35
N GLY A 332 15.59 6.11 -50.93
CA GLY A 332 15.85 6.45 -49.53
C GLY A 332 14.89 7.51 -48.96
N LEU A 333 14.40 8.45 -49.79
CA LEU A 333 13.43 9.46 -49.38
C LEU A 333 12.01 8.91 -49.18
N PHE A 334 11.72 7.72 -49.70
CA PHE A 334 10.44 7.03 -49.52
C PHE A 334 10.53 5.81 -48.60
N ALA A 335 11.65 5.67 -47.86
CA ALA A 335 11.83 4.61 -46.88
C ALA A 335 10.79 4.73 -45.76
N GLY A 336 10.03 3.65 -45.51
CA GLY A 336 8.97 3.62 -44.49
C GLY A 336 7.58 4.06 -44.98
N PHE A 337 7.35 4.10 -46.31
CA PHE A 337 6.05 4.36 -46.93
C PHE A 337 4.89 3.52 -46.35
N LEU A 338 5.02 2.20 -46.38
CA LEU A 338 3.94 1.29 -45.99
C LEU A 338 3.54 1.43 -44.50
N PRO A 339 4.48 1.45 -43.53
CA PRO A 339 4.15 1.75 -42.12
C PRO A 339 3.51 3.13 -41.91
N ARG A 340 3.78 4.10 -42.78
CA ARG A 340 3.18 5.43 -42.68
C ARG A 340 1.73 5.43 -43.17
N VAL A 341 1.44 4.83 -44.31
CA VAL A 341 0.08 4.76 -44.86
C VAL A 341 -0.85 3.97 -43.91
N ILE A 342 -0.39 2.81 -43.43
CA ILE A 342 -1.14 1.96 -42.48
C ILE A 342 -1.52 2.71 -41.20
N LYS A 343 -0.69 3.66 -40.75
CA LYS A 343 -0.96 4.48 -39.57
C LYS A 343 -1.85 5.68 -39.88
N VAL A 344 -1.50 6.45 -40.92
CA VAL A 344 -2.08 7.78 -41.15
C VAL A 344 -3.50 7.69 -41.72
N ALA A 345 -3.78 6.71 -42.58
CA ALA A 345 -5.10 6.58 -43.21
C ALA A 345 -6.20 6.29 -42.17
N PRO A 346 -6.07 5.31 -41.25
CA PRO A 346 -7.07 5.10 -40.20
C PRO A 346 -7.14 6.25 -39.20
N ALA A 347 -6.00 6.86 -38.87
CA ALA A 347 -5.95 7.98 -37.93
C ALA A 347 -6.76 9.19 -38.44
N CYS A 348 -6.59 9.55 -39.71
CA CYS A 348 -7.32 10.67 -40.30
C CYS A 348 -8.80 10.33 -40.50
N ALA A 349 -9.12 9.10 -40.92
CA ALA A 349 -10.50 8.64 -41.11
C ALA A 349 -11.32 8.68 -39.82
N VAL A 350 -10.79 8.12 -38.72
CA VAL A 350 -11.48 8.12 -37.40
C VAL A 350 -11.62 9.54 -36.85
N MET A 351 -10.58 10.37 -37.00
CA MET A 351 -10.60 11.75 -36.49
C MET A 351 -11.70 12.58 -37.17
N ILE A 352 -11.72 12.63 -38.50
CA ILE A 352 -12.63 13.51 -39.22
C ILE A 352 -14.07 13.00 -39.20
N SER A 353 -14.28 11.68 -39.26
CA SER A 353 -15.62 11.09 -39.16
C SER A 353 -16.24 11.34 -37.78
N SER A 354 -15.46 11.22 -36.71
CA SER A 354 -15.90 11.57 -35.34
C SER A 354 -16.18 13.07 -35.19
N TYR A 355 -15.36 13.91 -35.83
CA TYR A 355 -15.53 15.37 -35.79
C TYR A 355 -16.80 15.82 -36.53
N GLU A 356 -17.00 15.35 -37.76
CA GLU A 356 -18.20 15.66 -38.57
C GLU A 356 -19.47 15.08 -37.94
N PHE A 357 -19.41 13.86 -37.40
CA PHE A 357 -20.51 13.29 -36.63
C PHE A 357 -20.85 14.14 -35.39
N GLY A 358 -19.84 14.57 -34.64
CA GLY A 358 -20.02 15.45 -33.49
C GLY A 358 -20.64 16.79 -33.88
N LYS A 359 -20.20 17.40 -34.98
CA LYS A 359 -20.80 18.63 -35.51
C LYS A 359 -22.26 18.43 -35.90
N ALA A 360 -22.57 17.39 -36.67
CA ALA A 360 -23.94 17.05 -37.07
C ALA A 360 -24.85 16.77 -35.86
N PHE A 361 -24.33 16.09 -34.84
CA PHE A 361 -25.04 15.85 -33.58
C PHE A 361 -25.38 17.14 -32.85
N PHE A 362 -24.40 18.05 -32.68
CA PHE A 362 -24.64 19.33 -32.02
C PHE A 362 -25.55 20.25 -32.83
N GLN A 363 -25.46 20.23 -34.16
CA GLN A 363 -26.35 20.97 -35.04
C GLN A 363 -27.80 20.49 -34.91
N LYS A 364 -28.04 19.16 -34.91
CA LYS A 364 -29.37 18.57 -34.69
C LYS A 364 -29.92 18.89 -33.30
N HIS A 365 -29.06 18.89 -32.27
CA HIS A 365 -29.45 19.24 -30.91
C HIS A 365 -29.80 20.74 -30.76
N ASN A 366 -29.02 21.63 -31.38
CA ASN A 366 -29.29 23.06 -31.37
C ASN A 366 -30.59 23.41 -32.12
N LEU A 367 -30.90 22.69 -33.21
CA LEU A 367 -32.17 22.79 -33.94
C LEU A 367 -33.36 22.27 -33.11
N ALA A 368 -33.22 21.15 -32.40
CA ALA A 368 -34.29 20.56 -31.59
C ALA A 368 -34.66 21.39 -30.35
N CYS A 369 -33.71 22.13 -29.76
CA CYS A 369 -33.97 23.06 -28.65
C CYS A 369 -34.50 24.44 -29.10
N GLY A 370 -34.47 24.76 -30.40
CA GLY A 370 -34.76 26.10 -30.94
C GLY A 370 -36.16 26.27 -31.54
N ALA A 371 -37.01 25.24 -31.59
CA ALA A 371 -38.35 25.34 -32.14
C ALA A 371 -39.36 25.85 -31.08
N PRO A 372 -40.19 26.87 -31.38
CA PRO A 372 -41.29 27.27 -30.50
C PRO A 372 -42.42 26.22 -30.56
N THR A 373 -42.71 25.55 -29.44
CA THR A 373 -43.91 24.70 -29.32
C THR A 373 -45.11 25.55 -28.93
N SER A 374 -46.08 25.65 -29.84
CA SER A 374 -47.43 26.11 -29.55
C SER A 374 -48.15 25.13 -28.61
N ALA A 375 -49.03 25.69 -27.79
CA ALA A 375 -49.90 24.99 -26.85
C ALA A 375 -50.93 24.07 -27.54
N TYR A 376 -51.62 23.27 -26.72
CA TYR A 376 -52.60 22.19 -27.01
C TYR A 376 -52.00 20.78 -27.17
N ASP A 377 -51.72 20.12 -26.04
CA ASP A 377 -52.51 18.94 -25.64
C ASP A 377 -52.03 18.39 -24.29
N ALA A 378 -52.96 18.30 -23.34
CA ALA A 378 -52.80 17.59 -22.09
C ALA A 378 -53.31 16.14 -22.28
N GLY A 379 -52.42 15.16 -22.18
CA GLY A 379 -52.85 13.76 -22.19
C GLY A 379 -51.73 12.75 -22.41
N SER A 380 -51.24 12.17 -21.32
CA SER A 380 -50.64 10.83 -21.25
C SER A 380 -49.63 10.42 -22.33
N ARG A 381 -48.33 10.47 -22.02
CA ARG A 381 -47.35 9.44 -22.44
C ARG A 381 -46.12 9.47 -21.54
N SER A 382 -45.95 8.39 -20.77
CA SER A 382 -44.77 8.04 -20.02
C SER A 382 -43.56 7.89 -20.95
N CYS A 383 -42.51 8.69 -20.73
CA CYS A 383 -41.20 8.47 -21.35
C CYS A 383 -40.11 8.34 -20.27
N ILE A 384 -39.36 7.27 -20.43
CA ILE A 384 -38.41 6.67 -19.51
C ILE A 384 -37.19 7.57 -19.31
N ARG A 385 -36.72 7.63 -18.06
CA ARG A 385 -35.41 8.13 -17.63
C ARG A 385 -34.26 7.65 -18.55
N SER A 386 -33.48 8.60 -19.08
CA SER A 386 -32.00 8.45 -19.11
C SER A 386 -31.28 9.80 -19.31
N GLY A 387 -30.36 10.13 -18.40
CA GLY A 387 -29.11 10.81 -18.75
C GLY A 387 -29.02 12.34 -18.82
N ARG A 388 -29.44 13.10 -17.79
CA ARG A 388 -28.98 14.50 -17.63
C ARG A 388 -27.48 14.53 -17.30
N LEU A 389 -26.66 15.01 -18.24
CA LEU A 389 -25.36 15.64 -17.99
C LEU A 389 -25.61 17.05 -17.38
N PRO A 390 -24.96 17.45 -16.27
CA PRO A 390 -25.02 18.82 -15.79
C PRO A 390 -23.72 19.57 -16.13
N PHE A 391 -23.79 20.56 -17.00
CA PHE A 391 -22.90 21.72 -16.97
C PHE A 391 -23.71 22.97 -17.34
N SER A 392 -24.52 23.42 -16.38
CA SER A 392 -25.04 24.78 -16.33
C SER A 392 -24.13 25.54 -15.35
N LEU A 393 -23.43 26.55 -15.87
CA LEU A 393 -22.86 27.64 -15.06
C LEU A 393 -24.01 28.57 -14.69
N SER A 394 -24.78 28.16 -13.69
CA SER A 394 -25.65 29.04 -12.93
C SER A 394 -24.90 29.45 -11.67
N PHE A 395 -24.67 30.75 -11.53
CA PHE A 395 -24.39 31.36 -10.23
C PHE A 395 -25.70 31.27 -9.43
N ASN A 396 -25.93 30.15 -8.75
CA ASN A 396 -27.03 29.98 -7.82
C ASN A 396 -26.58 29.16 -6.63
N ARG A 397 -26.90 29.69 -5.45
CA ARG A 397 -26.77 29.10 -4.11
C ARG A 397 -26.75 27.58 -4.15
N ILE A 398 -25.57 26.99 -3.92
CA ILE A 398 -25.47 25.58 -3.60
C ILE A 398 -26.05 25.41 -2.19
N GLY A 399 -27.27 24.90 -2.12
CA GLY A 399 -27.81 24.31 -0.90
C GLY A 399 -26.90 23.17 -0.45
N ASP A 400 -26.07 23.47 0.54
CA ASP A 400 -25.67 22.68 1.73
C ASP A 400 -25.73 21.14 1.70
N LYS A 401 -25.36 20.49 0.59
CA LYS A 401 -25.04 19.05 0.60
C LYS A 401 -23.57 18.85 0.92
N MET A 402 -23.27 18.72 2.21
CA MET A 402 -21.95 18.35 2.72
C MET A 402 -21.35 17.16 1.93
N SER A 403 -20.21 17.40 1.27
CA SER A 403 -19.47 16.35 0.55
C SER A 403 -19.07 15.21 1.51
N HIS A 404 -19.17 13.96 1.07
CA HIS A 404 -18.82 12.78 1.87
C HIS A 404 -17.54 12.10 1.38
N ARG A 405 -17.00 11.17 2.18
CA ARG A 405 -15.82 10.40 1.81
C ARG A 405 -16.12 9.51 0.59
N LYS A 406 -15.44 9.76 -0.54
CA LYS A 406 -15.64 9.07 -1.84
C LYS A 406 -15.65 7.53 -1.79
N PHE A 407 -14.82 6.92 -0.93
CA PHE A 407 -14.80 5.47 -0.72
C PHE A 407 -14.88 5.14 0.77
N SER A 408 -15.83 4.28 1.13
CA SER A 408 -15.94 3.76 2.50
C SER A 408 -14.72 2.93 2.87
N ALA A 409 -14.24 3.07 4.10
CA ALA A 409 -13.26 2.16 4.68
C ALA A 409 -13.47 2.08 6.19
N PRO A 410 -13.15 0.94 6.82
CA PRO A 410 -13.28 0.78 8.26
C PRO A 410 -12.37 1.74 9.01
N ARG A 411 -12.74 2.02 10.26
CA ARG A 411 -11.90 2.78 11.20
C ARG A 411 -10.58 2.06 11.47
N HIS A 412 -9.50 2.81 11.54
CA HIS A 412 -8.22 2.32 12.04
C HIS A 412 -8.23 2.25 13.58
N GLY A 413 -8.26 1.02 14.11
CA GLY A 413 -8.14 0.70 15.53
C GLY A 413 -9.43 0.86 16.34
N SER A 414 -9.55 0.08 17.41
CA SER A 414 -10.72 0.12 18.29
C SER A 414 -10.62 1.25 19.34
N LEU A 415 -11.75 1.94 19.55
CA LEU A 415 -11.94 2.97 20.56
C LEU A 415 -12.24 2.39 21.96
N GLY A 416 -12.72 1.14 22.06
CA GLY A 416 -12.95 0.47 23.36
C GLY A 416 -11.67 0.23 24.17
N PHE A 417 -10.51 0.45 23.55
CA PHE A 417 -9.20 0.40 24.20
C PHE A 417 -8.55 1.77 24.42
N LEU A 418 -9.31 2.87 24.25
CA LEU A 418 -8.93 4.17 24.78
C LEU A 418 -9.21 4.21 26.30
N PRO A 419 -8.38 4.91 27.09
CA PRO A 419 -7.16 5.62 26.70
C PRO A 419 -5.96 4.68 26.44
N ARG A 420 -5.23 4.92 25.34
CA ARG A 420 -4.00 4.19 24.98
C ARG A 420 -2.76 4.77 25.69
N LYS A 421 -2.75 4.69 27.03
CA LYS A 421 -1.68 5.14 27.92
C LYS A 421 -0.90 3.99 28.55
N ARG A 422 0.25 4.27 29.19
CA ARG A 422 0.95 3.28 30.02
C ARG A 422 0.03 2.88 31.17
N CYS A 423 -0.09 1.59 31.44
CA CYS A 423 -0.83 1.11 32.59
C CYS A 423 -0.12 1.52 33.90
N ARG A 424 -0.90 1.89 34.91
CA ARG A 424 -0.36 2.26 36.23
C ARG A 424 0.16 1.06 37.02
N ARG A 425 -0.49 -0.10 36.88
CA ARG A 425 -0.09 -1.35 37.53
C ARG A 425 0.76 -2.18 36.57
N HIS A 426 1.86 -2.73 37.06
CA HIS A 426 2.69 -3.67 36.29
C HIS A 426 2.04 -5.05 36.15
N ARG A 427 1.34 -5.49 37.21
CA ARG A 427 0.53 -6.72 37.24
C ARG A 427 -0.84 -6.48 36.60
N GLY A 428 -1.36 -7.50 35.92
CA GLY A 428 -2.74 -7.52 35.45
C GLY A 428 -3.73 -7.47 36.63
N LYS A 429 -4.58 -6.45 36.71
CA LYS A 429 -5.68 -6.44 37.69
C LYS A 429 -6.84 -7.25 37.14
N VAL A 430 -7.37 -8.20 37.91
CA VAL A 430 -8.69 -8.79 37.65
C VAL A 430 -9.74 -7.71 37.94
N LYS A 431 -10.47 -7.30 36.91
CA LYS A 431 -11.55 -6.30 37.05
C LYS A 431 -12.90 -6.93 37.39
N SER A 432 -13.10 -8.16 36.92
CA SER A 432 -14.30 -8.97 37.14
C SER A 432 -13.86 -10.40 37.42
N PHE A 433 -14.34 -10.99 38.50
CA PHE A 433 -14.17 -12.42 38.77
C PHE A 433 -15.35 -13.20 38.15
N PRO A 434 -15.24 -14.53 37.97
CA PRO A 434 -16.38 -15.36 37.60
C PRO A 434 -17.55 -15.16 38.57
N LYS A 435 -18.78 -15.29 38.07
CA LYS A 435 -19.97 -15.20 38.91
C LYS A 435 -19.95 -16.34 39.93
N ASP A 436 -20.34 -16.01 41.15
CA ASP A 436 -20.39 -16.96 42.25
C ASP A 436 -21.66 -17.81 42.15
N ASP A 437 -21.55 -19.06 42.58
CA ASP A 437 -22.57 -20.10 42.49
C ASP A 437 -22.44 -21.00 43.72
N PRO A 438 -23.28 -20.80 44.76
CA PRO A 438 -23.17 -21.52 46.03
C PRO A 438 -23.33 -23.04 45.93
N SER A 439 -23.91 -23.56 44.85
CA SER A 439 -24.11 -25.01 44.65
C SER A 439 -22.80 -25.77 44.40
N LYS A 440 -21.75 -25.07 43.97
CA LYS A 440 -20.44 -25.65 43.67
C LYS A 440 -19.57 -25.73 44.92
N PRO A 441 -18.59 -26.65 44.98
CA PRO A 441 -17.62 -26.66 46.07
C PRO A 441 -16.78 -25.37 46.08
N VAL A 442 -16.30 -24.99 47.26
CA VAL A 442 -15.43 -23.82 47.43
C VAL A 442 -14.15 -24.01 46.62
N HIS A 443 -13.85 -23.05 45.74
CA HIS A 443 -12.66 -23.09 44.89
C HIS A 443 -12.13 -21.69 44.57
N LEU A 444 -10.86 -21.65 44.15
CA LEU A 444 -10.20 -20.44 43.69
C LEU A 444 -10.47 -20.14 42.21
N THR A 445 -10.52 -18.86 41.89
CA THR A 445 -10.92 -18.38 40.56
C THR A 445 -9.78 -17.79 39.72
N ALA A 446 -8.60 -17.59 40.32
CA ALA A 446 -7.47 -16.96 39.67
C ALA A 446 -6.13 -17.40 40.28
N PHE A 447 -5.04 -17.20 39.53
CA PHE A 447 -3.67 -17.51 39.93
C PHE A 447 -2.68 -16.53 39.30
N LEU A 448 -1.42 -16.53 39.77
CA LEU A 448 -0.32 -15.77 39.17
C LEU A 448 0.75 -16.69 38.61
N GLY A 449 1.12 -16.46 37.35
CA GLY A 449 2.24 -17.12 36.71
C GLY A 449 3.21 -16.13 36.07
N TYR A 450 4.35 -16.63 35.60
CA TYR A 450 5.40 -15.85 34.96
C TYR A 450 5.67 -16.41 33.56
N LYS A 451 5.55 -15.55 32.55
CA LYS A 451 5.80 -15.95 31.16
C LYS A 451 7.28 -16.32 30.98
N ALA A 452 7.57 -17.60 30.80
CA ALA A 452 8.93 -18.10 30.60
C ALA A 452 9.37 -17.93 29.14
N GLY A 453 8.61 -18.52 28.22
CA GLY A 453 8.93 -18.51 26.81
C GLY A 453 7.83 -19.13 25.96
N MET A 454 8.17 -19.48 24.72
CA MET A 454 7.25 -20.15 23.80
C MET A 454 7.99 -21.30 23.13
N THR A 455 7.25 -22.37 22.84
CA THR A 455 7.69 -23.48 22.00
C THR A 455 6.54 -23.92 21.09
N HIS A 456 6.68 -25.02 20.37
CA HIS A 456 5.59 -25.66 19.66
C HIS A 456 5.45 -27.12 20.07
N ILE A 457 4.27 -27.65 19.86
CA ILE A 457 3.93 -29.06 20.13
C ILE A 457 3.35 -29.69 18.87
N VAL A 458 3.36 -31.02 18.85
CA VAL A 458 2.55 -31.81 17.91
C VAL A 458 1.45 -32.48 18.72
N ARG A 459 0.23 -32.44 18.18
CA ARG A 459 -0.91 -33.19 18.70
C ARG A 459 -1.77 -33.68 17.57
N GLU A 460 -2.54 -34.72 17.83
CA GLU A 460 -3.64 -35.09 16.95
C GLU A 460 -4.88 -34.21 17.23
N VAL A 461 -5.64 -33.91 16.18
CA VAL A 461 -6.86 -33.09 16.30
C VAL A 461 -8.09 -33.98 16.16
N ASP A 462 -8.90 -34.04 17.21
CA ASP A 462 -10.24 -34.62 17.14
C ASP A 462 -11.29 -33.52 16.90
N ARG A 463 -11.64 -33.31 15.63
CA ARG A 463 -12.66 -32.35 15.18
C ARG A 463 -13.40 -32.90 13.97
N PRO A 464 -14.46 -33.69 14.17
CA PRO A 464 -15.29 -34.22 13.08
C PRO A 464 -15.75 -33.12 12.13
N GLY A 465 -15.59 -33.35 10.82
CA GLY A 465 -15.90 -32.39 9.75
C GLY A 465 -14.75 -31.41 9.39
N SER A 466 -13.66 -31.38 10.16
CA SER A 466 -12.47 -30.60 9.82
C SER A 466 -11.55 -31.35 8.85
N LYS A 467 -10.88 -30.65 7.92
CA LYS A 467 -9.83 -31.23 7.05
C LYS A 467 -8.63 -31.81 7.80
N VAL A 468 -8.45 -31.37 9.05
CA VAL A 468 -7.39 -31.81 9.96
C VAL A 468 -7.88 -32.81 11.01
N ASN A 469 -9.10 -33.34 10.88
CA ASN A 469 -9.59 -34.38 11.78
C ASN A 469 -8.68 -35.62 11.73
N LYS A 470 -8.31 -36.17 12.88
CA LYS A 470 -7.38 -37.31 13.03
C LYS A 470 -6.04 -37.09 12.31
N LYS A 471 -5.61 -35.84 12.20
CA LYS A 471 -4.30 -35.46 11.66
C LYS A 471 -3.48 -34.76 12.71
N GLU A 472 -2.18 -34.93 12.60
CA GLU A 472 -1.21 -34.25 13.43
C GLU A 472 -1.08 -32.78 13.00
N VAL A 473 -1.13 -31.89 13.98
CA VAL A 473 -0.94 -30.47 13.76
C VAL A 473 0.15 -29.94 14.68
N VAL A 474 0.94 -29.03 14.13
CA VAL A 474 1.90 -28.25 14.90
C VAL A 474 1.22 -27.01 15.43
N GLU A 475 1.18 -26.85 16.75
CA GLU A 475 0.61 -25.66 17.40
C GLU A 475 1.63 -24.98 18.30
N ALA A 476 1.72 -23.66 18.18
CA ALA A 476 2.56 -22.87 19.07
C ALA A 476 1.92 -22.78 20.46
N VAL A 477 2.75 -22.86 21.50
CA VAL A 477 2.34 -22.78 22.91
C VAL A 477 3.21 -21.80 23.68
N THR A 478 2.66 -21.18 24.71
CA THR A 478 3.38 -20.35 25.66
C THR A 478 3.52 -21.09 26.98
N ILE A 479 4.74 -21.13 27.51
CA ILE A 479 5.04 -21.69 28.84
C ILE A 479 4.97 -20.59 29.88
N VAL A 480 4.14 -20.80 30.90
CA VAL A 480 3.95 -19.90 32.04
C VAL A 480 4.31 -20.68 33.30
N GLU A 481 5.43 -20.33 33.93
CA GLU A 481 5.86 -20.94 35.19
C GLU A 481 5.00 -20.40 36.34
N THR A 482 4.47 -21.30 37.15
CA THR A 482 3.44 -21.08 38.16
C THR A 482 3.89 -21.69 39.48
N PRO A 483 4.88 -21.09 40.19
CA PRO A 483 5.26 -21.58 41.51
C PRO A 483 4.04 -21.48 42.47
N PRO A 484 3.94 -22.37 43.47
CA PRO A 484 2.83 -22.35 44.42
C PRO A 484 2.65 -20.98 45.09
N MET A 485 1.40 -20.55 45.21
CA MET A 485 1.06 -19.26 45.84
C MET A 485 0.80 -19.44 47.33
N MET A 486 1.41 -18.61 48.17
CA MET A 486 1.16 -18.61 49.62
C MET A 486 -0.05 -17.75 49.94
N VAL A 487 -1.02 -18.29 50.67
CA VAL A 487 -2.17 -17.53 51.18
C VAL A 487 -1.77 -16.84 52.49
N VAL A 488 -1.97 -15.53 52.57
CA VAL A 488 -1.48 -14.70 53.69
C VAL A 488 -2.56 -13.82 54.32
N GLY A 489 -3.80 -13.94 53.87
CA GLY A 489 -4.91 -13.20 54.46
C GLY A 489 -6.22 -13.39 53.72
N VAL A 490 -7.28 -12.81 54.26
CA VAL A 490 -8.65 -12.84 53.77
C VAL A 490 -9.24 -11.43 53.86
N VAL A 491 -10.01 -11.05 52.85
CA VAL A 491 -10.73 -9.77 52.77
C VAL A 491 -12.21 -10.08 52.55
N GLY A 492 -13.04 -9.59 53.45
CA GLY A 492 -14.49 -9.60 53.31
C GLY A 492 -14.98 -8.35 52.59
N TYR A 493 -15.89 -8.52 51.64
CA TYR A 493 -16.55 -7.43 50.93
C TYR A 493 -18.05 -7.45 51.22
N VAL A 494 -18.55 -6.28 51.62
CA VAL A 494 -19.98 -6.03 51.82
C VAL A 494 -20.55 -5.30 50.60
N MET A 495 -21.72 -5.72 50.14
CA MET A 495 -22.48 -5.09 49.08
C MET A 495 -23.21 -3.87 49.64
N THR A 496 -22.95 -2.72 49.05
CA THR A 496 -23.64 -1.46 49.36
C THR A 496 -24.32 -0.96 48.09
N PRO A 497 -25.27 -0.02 48.17
CA PRO A 497 -25.88 0.59 46.98
C PRO A 497 -24.87 1.23 46.02
N ARG A 498 -23.67 1.61 46.50
CA ARG A 498 -22.56 2.17 45.69
C ARG A 498 -21.61 1.11 45.13
N GLY A 499 -21.89 -0.18 45.36
CA GLY A 499 -21.08 -1.33 44.98
C GLY A 499 -20.40 -2.04 46.16
N LEU A 500 -19.44 -2.91 45.86
CA LEU A 500 -18.71 -3.67 46.88
C LEU A 500 -17.70 -2.80 47.62
N ARG A 501 -17.81 -2.72 48.95
CA ARG A 501 -16.85 -2.06 49.83
C ARG A 501 -16.08 -3.11 50.64
N ALA A 502 -14.77 -2.92 50.79
CA ALA A 502 -13.99 -3.76 51.69
C ALA A 502 -14.47 -3.53 53.13
N PHE A 503 -14.89 -4.61 53.80
CA PHE A 503 -15.45 -4.59 55.14
C PHE A 503 -14.34 -4.77 56.19
N LYS A 504 -13.67 -5.93 56.14
CA LYS A 504 -12.58 -6.30 57.04
C LYS A 504 -11.51 -7.07 56.29
N THR A 505 -10.27 -6.96 56.76
CA THR A 505 -9.13 -7.71 56.26
C THR A 505 -8.44 -8.37 57.44
N VAL A 506 -8.30 -9.69 57.38
CA VAL A 506 -7.55 -10.49 58.35
C VAL A 506 -6.31 -11.03 57.66
N PHE A 507 -5.13 -10.69 58.16
CA PHE A 507 -3.87 -11.30 57.70
C PHE A 507 -3.51 -12.53 58.54
N ALA A 508 -2.67 -13.39 57.99
CA ALA A 508 -2.02 -14.49 58.69
C ALA A 508 -1.03 -13.99 59.76
N GLU A 509 -0.61 -14.86 60.67
CA GLU A 509 0.38 -14.57 61.71
C GLU A 509 1.77 -14.43 61.08
N HIS A 510 2.21 -15.45 60.36
CA HIS A 510 3.53 -15.56 59.75
C HIS A 510 3.52 -15.09 58.29
N ILE A 511 3.89 -13.83 58.09
CA ILE A 511 4.05 -13.27 56.74
C ILE A 511 5.51 -13.37 56.30
N SER A 512 5.74 -14.04 55.16
CA SER A 512 7.06 -14.18 54.55
C SER A 512 7.73 -12.83 54.22
N ASP A 513 9.06 -12.79 54.28
CA ASP A 513 9.84 -11.59 53.99
C ASP A 513 9.69 -11.09 52.55
N GLU A 514 9.52 -12.00 51.58
CA GLU A 514 9.25 -11.61 50.20
C GLU A 514 7.90 -10.90 50.03
N CYS A 515 6.90 -11.25 50.86
CA CYS A 515 5.63 -10.55 50.97
C CYS A 515 5.77 -9.22 51.71
N LYS A 516 6.50 -9.17 52.83
CA LYS A 516 6.82 -7.92 53.53
C LYS A 516 7.50 -6.91 52.60
N ARG A 517 8.38 -7.35 51.69
CA ARG A 517 8.99 -6.50 50.64
C ARG A 517 7.95 -5.81 49.76
N ARG A 518 6.73 -6.35 49.59
CA ARG A 518 5.62 -5.69 48.87
C ARG A 518 5.29 -4.32 49.46
N PHE A 519 5.30 -4.22 50.79
CA PHE A 519 4.92 -3.05 51.57
C PHE A 519 6.02 -1.98 51.67
N TYR A 520 7.28 -2.33 51.35
CA TYR A 520 8.37 -1.38 51.30
C TYR A 520 8.73 -0.95 49.88
N LYS A 521 9.08 0.32 49.70
CA LYS A 521 9.76 0.82 48.48
C LYS A 521 11.26 0.55 48.55
N ASN A 522 11.88 0.89 49.67
CA ASN A 522 13.28 0.60 49.96
C ASN A 522 13.37 -0.40 51.11
N TRP A 523 13.60 -1.68 50.79
CA TRP A 523 13.69 -2.74 51.80
C TRP A 523 14.96 -2.61 52.66
N TYR A 524 16.10 -2.35 52.03
CA TYR A 524 17.41 -2.39 52.69
C TYR A 524 17.56 -1.30 53.76
N LYS A 525 17.11 -0.07 53.45
CA LYS A 525 17.11 1.05 54.41
C LYS A 525 16.00 0.99 55.46
N SER A 526 15.06 0.05 55.35
CA SER A 526 13.95 -0.05 56.30
C SER A 526 14.33 -0.86 57.54
N LYS A 527 13.65 -0.59 58.67
CA LYS A 527 13.70 -1.43 59.89
C LYS A 527 12.86 -2.71 59.80
N LYS A 528 12.24 -3.01 58.64
CA LYS A 528 11.41 -4.20 58.36
C LYS A 528 10.27 -4.48 59.37
N LYS A 529 9.73 -3.45 60.05
CA LYS A 529 8.66 -3.54 61.07
C LYS A 529 7.22 -3.82 60.55
N ALA A 530 7.03 -4.17 59.28
CA ALA A 530 5.69 -4.43 58.75
C ALA A 530 5.08 -5.69 59.41
N PHE A 531 3.84 -5.58 59.87
CA PHE A 531 3.07 -6.65 60.53
C PHE A 531 3.61 -7.16 61.87
N THR A 532 4.64 -6.56 62.47
CA THR A 532 5.17 -7.05 63.76
C THR A 532 4.17 -6.95 64.91
N LYS A 533 3.44 -5.83 65.02
CA LYS A 533 2.34 -5.68 66.00
C LYS A 533 1.16 -6.61 65.70
N TYR A 534 0.91 -6.87 64.42
CA TYR A 534 -0.20 -7.72 63.98
C TYR A 534 0.06 -9.19 64.27
N CYS A 535 1.30 -9.65 64.11
CA CYS A 535 1.73 -10.99 64.52
C CYS A 535 1.57 -11.17 66.04
N LYS A 536 1.97 -10.17 66.86
CA LYS A 536 1.72 -10.22 68.31
C LYS A 536 0.23 -10.33 68.67
N LYS A 537 -0.67 -9.73 67.87
CA LYS A 537 -2.12 -9.86 68.05
C LYS A 537 -2.62 -11.31 67.87
N TRP A 538 -1.95 -12.13 67.05
CA TRP A 538 -2.30 -13.55 66.91
C TRP A 538 -1.86 -14.39 68.12
N GLN A 539 -0.86 -13.91 68.87
CA GLN A 539 -0.32 -14.60 70.04
C GLN A 539 -1.09 -14.23 71.31
N ASP A 540 -1.53 -12.97 71.41
CA ASP A 540 -2.28 -12.42 72.52
C ASP A 540 -3.74 -12.91 72.57
N GLU A 541 -4.24 -13.23 73.76
CA GLU A 541 -5.59 -13.81 73.96
C GLU A 541 -6.70 -12.81 73.61
N GLU A 542 -6.55 -11.54 73.97
CA GLU A 542 -7.49 -10.47 73.56
C GLU A 542 -7.47 -10.27 72.03
N GLY A 543 -6.27 -10.35 71.45
CA GLY A 543 -6.06 -10.27 70.01
C GLY A 543 -6.74 -11.40 69.23
N LYS A 544 -6.63 -12.64 69.71
CA LYS A 544 -7.35 -13.82 69.18
C LYS A 544 -8.86 -13.64 69.26
N LYS A 545 -9.40 -13.23 70.40
CA LYS A 545 -10.85 -12.92 70.56
C LYS A 545 -11.30 -11.87 69.54
N GLN A 546 -10.50 -10.84 69.28
CA GLN A 546 -10.82 -9.85 68.27
C GLN A 546 -10.76 -10.41 66.83
N LEU A 547 -9.83 -11.32 66.54
CA LEU A 547 -9.76 -12.00 65.23
C LEU A 547 -10.97 -12.91 65.00
N GLU A 548 -11.40 -13.66 66.02
CA GLU A 548 -12.64 -14.46 65.96
C GLU A 548 -13.86 -13.58 65.71
N LYS A 549 -13.96 -12.43 66.39
CA LYS A 549 -15.02 -11.44 66.11
C LYS A 549 -14.97 -10.93 64.68
N ASP A 550 -13.76 -10.68 64.14
CA ASP A 550 -13.60 -10.22 62.76
C ASP A 550 -14.02 -11.32 61.75
N PHE A 551 -13.68 -12.60 61.99
CA PHE A 551 -14.14 -13.73 61.17
C PHE A 551 -15.66 -13.94 61.26
N ALA A 552 -16.24 -13.89 62.45
CA ALA A 552 -17.68 -13.99 62.65
C ALA A 552 -18.43 -12.85 61.94
N ALA A 553 -17.91 -11.62 62.02
CA ALA A 553 -18.47 -10.47 61.32
C ALA A 553 -18.36 -10.63 59.80
N MET A 554 -17.29 -11.25 59.29
CA MET A 554 -17.16 -11.58 57.86
C MET A 554 -18.20 -12.60 57.41
N LYS A 555 -18.43 -13.67 58.18
CA LYS A 555 -19.48 -14.67 57.89
C LYS A 555 -20.88 -14.04 57.86
N LYS A 556 -21.17 -13.14 58.79
CA LYS A 556 -22.50 -12.52 58.95
C LYS A 556 -22.82 -11.46 57.91
N TYR A 557 -21.89 -10.55 57.62
CA TYR A 557 -22.20 -9.33 56.84
C TYR A 557 -21.68 -9.33 55.40
N CYS A 558 -20.66 -10.12 55.07
CA CYS A 558 -20.03 -10.06 53.76
C CYS A 558 -20.75 -10.96 52.75
N GLN A 559 -20.86 -10.51 51.50
CA GLN A 559 -21.41 -11.30 50.39
C GLN A 559 -20.32 -11.86 49.49
N VAL A 560 -19.10 -11.32 49.56
CA VAL A 560 -17.97 -11.79 48.76
C VAL A 560 -16.74 -11.92 49.63
N ILE A 561 -16.11 -13.09 49.60
CA ILE A 561 -14.85 -13.37 50.28
C ILE A 561 -13.73 -13.47 49.26
N ARG A 562 -12.61 -12.81 49.53
CA ARG A 562 -11.39 -12.91 48.73
C ARG A 562 -10.21 -13.26 49.60
N ILE A 563 -9.40 -14.21 49.18
CA ILE A 563 -8.11 -14.47 49.82
C ILE A 563 -7.05 -13.55 49.25
N MET A 564 -6.06 -13.18 50.07
CA MET A 564 -4.84 -12.51 49.66
C MET A 564 -3.73 -13.55 49.53
N ALA A 565 -3.24 -13.75 48.31
CA ALA A 565 -2.18 -14.71 48.05
C ALA A 565 -1.01 -14.04 47.31
N HIS A 566 0.22 -14.46 47.61
CA HIS A 566 1.42 -13.98 46.93
C HIS A 566 2.21 -15.12 46.28
N THR A 567 2.89 -14.80 45.19
CA THR A 567 3.82 -15.73 44.52
C THR A 567 5.11 -15.88 45.32
N GLN A 568 5.79 -17.02 45.17
CA GLN A 568 7.14 -17.22 45.72
C GLN A 568 8.21 -16.85 44.68
N MET A 569 8.90 -15.73 44.90
CA MET A 569 9.90 -15.23 43.94
C MET A 569 11.25 -15.93 44.08
N ARG A 570 11.56 -16.44 45.29
CA ARG A 570 12.80 -17.18 45.56
C ARG A 570 12.96 -18.44 44.70
N LEU A 571 11.85 -19.02 44.27
CA LEU A 571 11.81 -20.24 43.47
C LEU A 571 12.06 -19.97 41.98
N LEU A 572 12.01 -18.71 41.54
CA LEU A 572 12.14 -18.33 40.14
C LEU A 572 13.56 -17.82 39.84
N PRO A 573 14.08 -18.03 38.62
CA PRO A 573 15.39 -17.53 38.20
C PRO A 573 15.37 -16.02 37.86
N LEU A 574 14.68 -15.22 38.67
CA LEU A 574 14.49 -13.79 38.45
C LEU A 574 15.23 -12.97 39.51
N ARG A 575 15.87 -11.87 39.09
CA ARG A 575 16.54 -10.92 40.00
C ARG A 575 15.62 -10.35 41.07
N GLN A 576 14.31 -10.26 40.79
CA GLN A 576 13.33 -9.64 41.68
C GLN A 576 13.02 -10.55 42.87
N LYS A 577 13.30 -10.09 44.10
CA LYS A 577 12.92 -10.77 45.36
C LYS A 577 11.56 -10.33 45.93
N LYS A 578 10.91 -9.34 45.31
CA LYS A 578 9.66 -8.72 45.79
C LYS A 578 8.46 -9.51 45.28
N SER A 579 7.72 -10.20 46.16
CA SER A 579 6.59 -11.04 45.74
C SER A 579 5.43 -10.24 45.17
N HIS A 580 4.67 -10.85 44.26
CA HIS A 580 3.46 -10.25 43.70
C HIS A 580 2.25 -10.72 44.51
N LEU A 581 1.62 -9.77 45.21
CA LEU A 581 0.42 -10.00 46.02
C LEU A 581 -0.85 -9.74 45.19
N MET A 582 -1.84 -10.61 45.32
CA MET A 582 -3.16 -10.44 44.73
C MET A 582 -4.29 -10.93 45.62
N GLU A 583 -5.44 -10.31 45.46
CA GLU A 583 -6.70 -10.89 45.93
C GLU A 583 -7.22 -11.87 44.87
N ILE A 584 -7.67 -13.05 45.31
CA ILE A 584 -8.37 -14.06 44.51
C ILE A 584 -9.74 -14.26 45.16
N GLN A 585 -10.80 -14.21 44.36
CA GLN A 585 -12.15 -14.46 44.88
C GLN A 585 -12.39 -15.96 45.07
N LEU A 586 -12.96 -16.32 46.22
CA LEU A 586 -13.49 -17.65 46.48
C LEU A 586 -14.91 -17.72 45.97
N ASN A 587 -15.20 -18.74 45.17
CA ASN A 587 -16.54 -19.03 44.68
C ASN A 587 -16.96 -20.43 45.12
N GLY A 588 -18.26 -20.70 45.15
CA GLY A 588 -18.81 -21.99 45.61
C GLY A 588 -19.02 -22.06 47.12
N GLY A 589 -20.05 -22.77 47.57
CA GLY A 589 -20.45 -22.87 48.98
C GLY A 589 -21.08 -21.61 49.55
N THR A 590 -21.49 -21.70 50.81
CA THR A 590 -21.98 -20.55 51.58
C THR A 590 -20.84 -19.60 51.94
N ILE A 591 -21.16 -18.41 52.46
CA ILE A 591 -20.13 -17.46 52.93
C ILE A 591 -19.37 -18.04 54.14
N GLY A 592 -20.05 -18.79 55.01
CA GLY A 592 -19.43 -19.50 56.13
C GLY A 592 -18.33 -20.43 55.64
N ASP A 593 -18.67 -21.33 54.72
CA ASP A 593 -17.75 -22.31 54.13
C ASP A 593 -16.55 -21.63 53.47
N LYS A 594 -16.77 -20.50 52.78
CA LYS A 594 -15.68 -19.72 52.16
C LYS A 594 -14.73 -19.13 53.19
N VAL A 595 -15.24 -18.62 54.31
CA VAL A 595 -14.41 -18.06 55.38
C VAL A 595 -13.62 -19.16 56.07
N ASP A 596 -14.25 -20.30 56.34
CA ASP A 596 -13.59 -21.45 56.99
C ASP A 596 -12.52 -22.06 56.10
N TRP A 597 -12.81 -22.25 54.82
CA TRP A 597 -11.83 -22.67 53.82
C TRP A 597 -10.66 -21.67 53.74
N ALA A 598 -10.96 -20.37 53.73
CA ALA A 598 -9.92 -19.34 53.68
C ALA A 598 -9.03 -19.34 54.92
N ARG A 599 -9.60 -19.59 56.09
CA ARG A 599 -8.91 -19.70 57.38
C ARG A 599 -8.02 -20.94 57.41
N GLU A 600 -8.53 -22.10 56.98
CA GLU A 600 -7.76 -23.35 56.89
C GLU A 600 -6.54 -23.19 55.97
N LYS A 601 -6.69 -22.49 54.85
CA LYS A 601 -5.60 -22.27 53.89
C LYS A 601 -4.64 -21.15 54.25
N LEU A 602 -4.81 -20.42 55.36
CA LEU A 602 -3.84 -19.41 55.79
C LEU A 602 -2.45 -20.04 56.00
N GLU A 603 -1.41 -19.35 55.55
CA GLU A 603 -0.01 -19.78 55.63
C GLU A 603 0.35 -21.02 54.80
N GLN A 604 -0.62 -21.59 54.07
CA GLN A 604 -0.41 -22.74 53.20
C GLN A 604 -0.11 -22.31 51.75
N ALA A 605 0.62 -23.18 51.06
CA ALA A 605 0.90 -23.05 49.63
C ALA A 605 -0.22 -23.70 48.82
N VAL A 606 -0.73 -22.99 47.83
CA VAL A 606 -1.70 -23.50 46.87
C VAL A 606 -1.02 -23.73 45.51
N PRO A 607 -0.94 -24.97 45.01
CA PRO A 607 -0.42 -25.26 43.68
C PRO A 607 -1.44 -24.89 42.59
N ILE A 608 -0.96 -24.75 41.35
CA ILE A 608 -1.79 -24.38 40.20
C ILE A 608 -2.84 -25.45 39.85
N SER A 609 -2.51 -26.73 40.07
CA SER A 609 -3.36 -27.90 39.81
C SER A 609 -4.65 -27.90 40.62
N ASN A 610 -4.64 -27.29 41.81
CA ASN A 610 -5.85 -27.17 42.64
C ASN A 610 -6.79 -26.06 42.14
N VAL A 611 -6.33 -25.18 41.25
CA VAL A 611 -7.10 -24.03 40.76
C VAL A 611 -7.63 -24.25 39.35
N PHE A 612 -6.80 -24.77 38.45
CA PHE A 612 -7.19 -25.04 37.07
C PHE A 612 -7.09 -26.51 36.75
N THR A 613 -7.98 -26.97 35.88
CA THR A 613 -7.96 -28.34 35.38
C THR A 613 -7.31 -28.41 34.00
N GLN A 614 -6.82 -29.60 33.65
CA GLN A 614 -6.36 -29.89 32.30
C GLN A 614 -7.48 -29.62 31.27
N ASP A 615 -7.12 -29.17 30.07
CA ASP A 615 -8.02 -28.84 28.96
C ASP A 615 -9.02 -27.69 29.17
N GLU A 616 -8.97 -27.02 30.34
CA GLU A 616 -9.81 -25.87 30.66
C GLU A 616 -9.45 -24.64 29.80
N MET A 617 -10.47 -23.84 29.47
CA MET A 617 -10.30 -22.52 28.85
C MET A 617 -10.18 -21.45 29.93
N ILE A 618 -9.05 -20.75 29.94
CA ILE A 618 -8.77 -19.69 30.90
C ILE A 618 -8.58 -18.33 30.22
N ASP A 619 -8.64 -17.28 31.04
CA ASP A 619 -8.40 -15.92 30.63
C ASP A 619 -7.06 -15.43 31.17
N ILE A 620 -6.27 -14.78 30.32
CA ILE A 620 -4.96 -14.24 30.67
C ILE A 620 -5.04 -12.73 30.75
N ILE A 621 -4.72 -12.21 31.92
CA ILE A 621 -4.76 -10.79 32.24
C ILE A 621 -3.36 -10.30 32.55
N GLY A 622 -2.97 -9.19 31.93
CA GLY A 622 -1.59 -8.75 32.03
C GLY A 622 -1.36 -7.41 31.35
N VAL A 623 -0.08 -7.06 31.30
CA VAL A 623 0.38 -5.83 30.66
C VAL A 623 1.17 -6.19 29.42
N THR A 624 0.80 -5.61 28.29
CA THR A 624 1.44 -5.87 27.00
C THR A 624 2.89 -5.39 26.96
N LYS A 625 3.68 -5.90 26.00
CA LYS A 625 5.03 -5.41 25.74
C LYS A 625 5.00 -3.90 25.46
N GLY A 626 5.91 -3.15 26.09
CA GLY A 626 6.05 -1.72 25.85
C GLY A 626 6.82 -1.45 24.56
N HIS A 627 6.35 -0.51 23.74
CA HIS A 627 7.06 -0.06 22.55
C HIS A 627 7.42 1.44 22.60
N GLY A 628 7.10 2.14 23.70
CA GLY A 628 7.38 3.57 23.86
C GLY A 628 6.51 4.47 22.98
N TYR A 629 7.00 5.67 22.67
CA TYR A 629 6.32 6.61 21.79
C TYR A 629 6.41 6.13 20.33
N LYS A 630 5.28 6.03 19.64
CA LYS A 630 5.21 5.59 18.24
C LYS A 630 4.29 6.48 17.41
N GLY A 631 4.67 6.68 16.15
CA GLY A 631 3.86 7.37 15.16
C GLY A 631 2.57 6.63 14.80
N VAL A 632 1.63 7.32 14.15
CA VAL A 632 0.28 6.82 13.80
C VAL A 632 0.32 5.54 12.96
N THR A 633 1.25 5.42 12.02
CA THR A 633 1.39 4.22 11.16
C THR A 633 1.70 2.96 11.98
N SER A 634 2.46 3.06 13.08
CA SER A 634 2.72 1.90 13.93
C SER A 634 1.67 1.75 15.03
N ARG A 635 1.22 2.85 15.63
CA ARG A 635 0.28 2.82 16.77
C ARG A 635 -1.14 2.44 16.37
N TRP A 636 -1.58 2.91 15.20
CA TRP A 636 -2.95 2.76 14.69
C TRP A 636 -3.02 2.02 13.36
N HIS A 637 -1.87 1.68 12.75
CA HIS A 637 -1.83 0.99 11.45
C HIS A 637 -2.50 1.79 10.33
N THR A 638 -2.37 3.13 10.36
CA THR A 638 -2.84 3.98 9.27
C THR A 638 -1.98 3.82 8.02
N LYS A 639 -2.61 3.90 6.85
CA LYS A 639 -1.92 3.84 5.55
C LYS A 639 -0.86 4.93 5.46
N LYS A 640 0.32 4.60 4.94
CA LYS A 640 1.38 5.58 4.65
C LYS A 640 0.93 6.50 3.52
N LEU A 641 1.32 7.77 3.60
CA LEU A 641 1.11 8.73 2.51
C LEU A 641 2.05 8.42 1.33
N PRO A 642 1.76 8.94 0.12
CA PRO A 642 2.63 8.75 -1.04
C PRO A 642 4.08 9.18 -0.77
N ARG A 643 5.03 8.53 -1.47
CA ARG A 643 6.47 8.80 -1.30
C ARG A 643 6.83 10.28 -1.47
N LYS A 644 6.15 10.99 -2.39
CA LYS A 644 6.40 12.41 -2.72
C LYS A 644 5.72 13.40 -1.76
N THR A 645 5.26 12.96 -0.59
CA THR A 645 4.61 13.85 0.38
C THR A 645 5.66 14.69 1.12
N HIS A 646 5.49 16.01 1.07
CA HIS A 646 6.32 16.95 1.84
C HIS A 646 6.02 16.86 3.35
N ARG A 647 7.01 17.13 4.21
CA ARG A 647 6.90 17.07 5.70
C ARG A 647 6.50 15.69 6.26
N GLY A 648 6.85 14.62 5.56
CA GLY A 648 6.88 13.25 6.09
C GLY A 648 5.62 12.42 5.79
N LEU A 649 5.86 11.16 5.40
CA LEU A 649 4.82 10.27 4.87
C LEU A 649 4.14 9.37 5.91
N ARG A 650 4.61 9.33 7.17
CA ARG A 650 4.11 8.43 8.23
C ARG A 650 3.13 9.14 9.17
N LYS A 651 2.15 9.82 8.60
CA LYS A 651 1.18 10.70 9.28
C LYS A 651 -0.24 10.41 8.78
N VAL A 652 -1.24 10.92 9.50
CA VAL A 652 -2.60 11.04 8.98
C VAL A 652 -2.67 12.38 8.25
N ALA A 653 -3.17 12.40 7.00
CA ALA A 653 -3.19 13.62 6.18
C ALA A 653 -4.15 14.68 6.75
N CYS A 654 -5.41 14.32 6.97
CA CYS A 654 -6.44 15.20 7.54
C CYS A 654 -6.83 14.68 8.94
N ILE A 655 -6.70 15.53 9.97
CA ILE A 655 -6.97 15.18 11.37
C ILE A 655 -8.35 15.63 11.87
N GLY A 656 -9.17 16.22 11.00
CA GLY A 656 -10.50 16.73 11.30
C GLY A 656 -10.97 17.66 10.19
N ALA A 657 -12.29 17.81 10.06
CA ALA A 657 -12.88 18.88 9.24
C ALA A 657 -12.74 20.24 9.96
N TRP A 658 -13.11 21.33 9.29
CA TRP A 658 -13.15 22.65 9.91
C TRP A 658 -14.18 22.69 11.04
N HIS A 659 -15.40 22.24 10.77
CA HIS A 659 -16.44 22.06 11.77
C HIS A 659 -16.63 20.55 12.03
N PRO A 660 -16.48 20.06 13.28
CA PRO A 660 -16.22 20.81 14.51
C PRO A 660 -14.78 21.32 14.63
N ALA A 661 -14.59 22.54 15.16
CA ALA A 661 -13.31 23.24 15.32
C ALA A 661 -12.42 22.66 16.44
N ARG A 662 -12.38 21.32 16.55
CA ARG A 662 -11.57 20.57 17.51
C ARG A 662 -11.17 19.23 16.91
N VAL A 663 -9.95 18.80 17.20
CA VAL A 663 -9.52 17.46 16.80
C VAL A 663 -10.23 16.43 17.67
N ALA A 664 -11.02 15.55 17.04
CA ALA A 664 -11.78 14.54 17.76
C ALA A 664 -10.88 13.49 18.43
N PHE A 665 -11.28 12.99 19.60
CA PHE A 665 -10.57 11.94 20.34
C PHE A 665 -10.47 10.62 19.56
N SER A 666 -11.36 10.41 18.58
CA SER A 666 -11.41 9.23 17.72
C SER A 666 -10.34 9.21 16.63
N VAL A 667 -9.66 10.34 16.40
CA VAL A 667 -8.64 10.49 15.36
C VAL A 667 -7.33 9.83 15.79
N ALA A 668 -6.71 9.09 14.88
CA ALA A 668 -5.43 8.44 15.13
C ALA A 668 -4.32 9.48 15.33
N ARG A 669 -3.80 9.58 16.56
CA ARG A 669 -2.64 10.43 16.92
C ARG A 669 -1.43 9.58 17.33
N ALA A 670 -0.22 10.12 17.15
CA ALA A 670 1.00 9.52 17.67
C ALA A 670 0.98 9.49 19.20
N GLY A 671 1.78 8.62 19.82
CA GLY A 671 1.85 8.51 21.28
C GLY A 671 2.30 7.14 21.74
N GLN A 672 2.09 6.86 23.03
CA GLN A 672 2.46 5.57 23.62
C GLN A 672 1.80 4.39 22.88
N LYS A 673 2.61 3.39 22.50
CA LYS A 673 2.19 2.07 22.01
C LYS A 673 2.69 0.99 22.97
N GLY A 674 1.79 0.08 23.36
CA GLY A 674 2.11 -1.01 24.27
C GLY A 674 2.27 -0.57 25.73
N TYR A 675 2.52 -1.53 26.61
CA TYR A 675 2.41 -1.36 28.06
C TYR A 675 0.97 -0.98 28.48
N HIS A 676 0.00 -1.65 27.88
CA HIS A 676 -1.42 -1.49 28.17
C HIS A 676 -1.94 -2.70 28.94
N HIS A 677 -2.92 -2.51 29.81
CA HIS A 677 -3.65 -3.61 30.44
C HIS A 677 -4.57 -4.28 29.41
N ARG A 678 -4.50 -5.59 29.30
CA ARG A 678 -5.33 -6.40 28.40
C ARG A 678 -5.75 -7.69 29.10
N THR A 679 -6.88 -8.22 28.63
CA THR A 679 -7.42 -9.53 28.99
C THR A 679 -7.61 -10.28 27.68
N GLU A 680 -6.86 -11.36 27.48
CA GLU A 680 -7.08 -12.30 26.39
C GLU A 680 -7.90 -13.46 26.94
N ILE A 681 -9.11 -13.65 26.43
CA ILE A 681 -10.00 -14.72 26.86
C ILE A 681 -9.76 -16.00 26.06
N ASN A 682 -10.30 -17.12 26.55
CA ASN A 682 -10.39 -18.39 25.81
C ASN A 682 -9.04 -18.96 25.38
N LYS A 683 -8.08 -18.98 26.32
CA LYS A 683 -6.78 -19.63 26.15
C LYS A 683 -6.85 -21.03 26.75
N LYS A 684 -6.70 -22.04 25.90
CA LYS A 684 -6.78 -23.43 26.32
C LYS A 684 -5.50 -23.87 27.03
N ILE A 685 -5.65 -24.54 28.16
CA ILE A 685 -4.56 -25.27 28.82
C ILE A 685 -4.31 -26.55 28.04
N TYR A 686 -3.06 -26.78 27.63
CA TYR A 686 -2.64 -27.99 26.90
C TYR A 686 -1.89 -28.96 27.80
N LYS A 687 -1.22 -28.48 28.84
CA LYS A 687 -0.58 -29.31 29.85
C LYS A 687 -0.42 -28.50 31.13
N ILE A 688 -0.78 -29.09 32.26
CA ILE A 688 -0.31 -28.68 33.58
C ILE A 688 0.91 -29.54 33.90
N GLY A 689 2.10 -28.97 33.70
CA GLY A 689 3.35 -29.69 33.92
C GLY A 689 3.83 -29.55 35.35
N GLN A 690 4.27 -30.65 35.94
CA GLN A 690 4.87 -30.66 37.27
C GLN A 690 6.30 -30.10 37.21
N GLY A 691 6.69 -29.38 38.26
CA GLY A 691 8.06 -28.97 38.49
C GLY A 691 9.01 -30.16 38.71
N TYR A 692 10.29 -29.86 38.86
CA TYR A 692 11.27 -30.84 39.30
C TYR A 692 10.90 -31.31 40.70
N HIS A 693 10.70 -32.60 40.85
CA HIS A 693 10.32 -33.23 42.11
C HIS A 693 11.19 -34.45 42.34
N THR A 694 11.35 -34.82 43.61
CA THR A 694 12.10 -36.01 43.99
C THR A 694 11.12 -37.15 44.18
N LYS A 695 11.31 -38.24 43.44
CA LYS A 695 10.59 -39.51 43.63
C LYS A 695 11.63 -40.60 43.81
N ASP A 696 11.50 -41.40 44.87
CA ASP A 696 12.43 -42.50 45.18
C ASP A 696 13.91 -42.06 45.25
N GLY A 697 14.16 -40.89 45.84
CA GLY A 697 15.50 -40.30 45.96
C GLY A 697 16.10 -39.72 44.67
N LYS A 698 15.43 -39.89 43.52
CA LYS A 698 15.88 -39.36 42.22
C LYS A 698 15.10 -38.10 41.84
N VAL A 699 15.82 -37.08 41.35
CA VAL A 699 15.20 -35.85 40.85
C VAL A 699 14.61 -36.11 39.46
N VAL A 700 13.29 -36.19 39.41
CA VAL A 700 12.51 -36.39 38.19
C VAL A 700 12.39 -35.05 37.45
N LYS A 701 12.94 -35.00 36.24
CA LYS A 701 12.98 -33.79 35.38
C LYS A 701 12.18 -33.95 34.07
N ASN A 702 11.55 -35.09 33.85
CA ASN A 702 10.85 -35.46 32.61
C ASN A 702 9.47 -34.78 32.43
N ASN A 703 9.37 -33.48 32.67
CA ASN A 703 8.09 -32.78 32.58
C ASN A 703 7.62 -32.45 31.15
N ALA A 704 8.45 -32.74 30.14
CA ALA A 704 8.10 -32.64 28.71
C ALA A 704 8.11 -33.98 27.97
N SER A 705 8.21 -35.11 28.66
CA SER A 705 7.88 -36.40 28.07
C SER A 705 6.37 -36.48 27.79
N THR A 706 6.01 -37.27 26.79
CA THR A 706 4.63 -37.57 26.40
C THR A 706 4.49 -39.08 26.21
N ASP A 707 3.27 -39.58 26.09
CA ASP A 707 3.03 -41.02 25.97
C ASP A 707 3.63 -41.60 24.68
N TYR A 708 3.83 -40.77 23.65
CA TYR A 708 4.44 -41.13 22.37
C TYR A 708 5.94 -40.82 22.30
N ASP A 709 6.42 -39.89 23.13
CA ASP A 709 7.83 -39.49 23.20
C ASP A 709 8.37 -39.78 24.60
N LEU A 710 8.96 -40.96 24.73
CA LEU A 710 9.53 -41.51 25.96
C LEU A 710 10.88 -40.88 26.34
N SER A 711 11.38 -39.92 25.55
CA SER A 711 12.63 -39.22 25.84
C SER A 711 12.54 -38.55 27.21
N ASN A 712 13.52 -38.82 28.08
CA ASN A 712 13.61 -38.16 29.38
C ASN A 712 14.11 -36.72 29.21
N LYS A 713 13.18 -35.80 28.92
CA LYS A 713 13.48 -34.38 28.71
C LYS A 713 12.58 -33.46 29.52
N SER A 714 13.16 -32.34 29.94
CA SER A 714 12.42 -31.25 30.58
C SER A 714 11.84 -30.29 29.54
N ILE A 715 10.89 -29.46 29.95
CA ILE A 715 10.30 -28.39 29.12
C ILE A 715 11.32 -27.32 28.73
N ASN A 716 12.47 -27.30 29.38
CA ASN A 716 13.53 -26.35 29.08
C ASN A 716 14.20 -26.72 27.76
N PRO A 717 14.22 -25.81 26.77
CA PRO A 717 14.96 -26.05 25.56
C PRO A 717 16.46 -26.09 25.85
N MET A 718 17.26 -26.69 24.96
CA MET A 718 18.73 -26.69 25.13
C MET A 718 19.29 -25.26 25.32
N GLY A 719 19.98 -25.04 26.45
CA GLY A 719 20.48 -23.73 26.89
C GLY A 719 19.46 -22.88 27.68
N GLY A 720 18.32 -23.45 28.05
CA GLY A 720 17.25 -22.79 28.79
C GLY A 720 16.42 -21.82 27.94
N PHE A 721 15.34 -21.29 28.53
CA PHE A 721 14.53 -20.29 27.85
C PHE A 721 15.29 -18.96 27.71
N VAL A 722 15.54 -18.55 26.46
CA VAL A 722 16.31 -17.33 26.13
C VAL A 722 15.81 -16.10 26.90
N SER A 723 16.71 -15.44 27.63
CA SER A 723 16.41 -14.28 28.48
C SER A 723 15.43 -14.55 29.63
N TYR A 724 15.12 -15.80 29.95
CA TYR A 724 14.34 -16.21 31.13
C TYR A 724 15.22 -16.95 32.13
N GLY A 725 15.76 -18.11 31.73
CA GLY A 725 16.40 -19.09 32.61
C GLY A 725 15.76 -20.48 32.43
N GLU A 726 15.88 -21.32 33.44
CA GLU A 726 15.24 -22.63 33.50
C GLU A 726 13.91 -22.56 34.25
N VAL A 727 12.92 -23.31 33.76
CA VAL A 727 11.64 -23.57 34.43
C VAL A 727 11.83 -24.81 35.29
N THR A 728 11.79 -24.64 36.60
CA THR A 728 12.00 -25.73 37.58
C THR A 728 10.76 -26.00 38.41
N ASN A 729 9.80 -25.07 38.43
CA ASN A 729 8.53 -25.22 39.15
C ASN A 729 7.42 -25.70 38.20
N ASP A 730 6.24 -25.95 38.77
CA ASP A 730 5.04 -26.24 38.00
C ASP A 730 4.81 -25.17 36.93
N PHE A 731 4.29 -25.56 35.77
CA PHE A 731 4.02 -24.65 34.68
C PHE A 731 2.73 -24.98 33.95
N LEU A 732 2.17 -23.96 33.31
CA LEU A 732 1.07 -24.10 32.38
C LEU A 732 1.57 -23.93 30.95
N MET A 733 1.22 -24.90 30.11
CA MET A 733 1.35 -24.80 28.67
C MET A 733 0.03 -24.28 28.10
N LEU A 734 0.04 -23.05 27.58
CA LEU A 734 -1.14 -22.38 27.06
C LEU A 734 -1.09 -22.30 25.54
N LYS A 735 -2.22 -22.60 24.88
CA LYS A 735 -2.33 -22.50 23.42
C LYS A 735 -2.03 -21.08 22.91
N GLY A 736 -1.14 -21.00 21.93
CA GLY A 736 -0.83 -19.78 21.20
C GLY A 736 0.03 -18.79 21.98
N CYS A 737 0.01 -17.54 21.53
CA CYS A 737 0.71 -16.44 22.19
C CYS A 737 -0.11 -15.86 23.35
N VAL A 738 0.60 -15.27 24.31
CA VAL A 738 0.01 -14.53 25.43
C VAL A 738 0.68 -13.16 25.56
N ILE A 739 -0.03 -12.19 26.13
CA ILE A 739 0.48 -10.83 26.35
C ILE A 739 1.76 -10.78 27.20
N GLY A 740 2.53 -9.71 27.01
CA GLY A 740 3.70 -9.39 27.83
C GLY A 740 5.02 -9.94 27.29
N THR A 741 6.11 -9.44 27.88
CA THR A 741 7.48 -9.92 27.65
C THR A 741 7.73 -11.24 28.37
N LYS A 742 8.84 -11.91 28.07
CA LYS A 742 9.39 -12.93 28.99
C LYS A 742 9.62 -12.30 30.38
N LYS A 743 9.61 -13.11 31.44
CA LYS A 743 9.71 -12.68 32.85
C LYS A 743 8.53 -11.82 33.35
N ARG A 744 7.47 -11.66 32.56
CA ARG A 744 6.30 -10.86 32.94
C ARG A 744 5.36 -11.68 33.80
N VAL A 745 4.93 -11.10 34.93
CA VAL A 745 3.82 -11.65 35.72
C VAL A 745 2.50 -11.55 34.95
N LEU A 746 1.81 -12.67 34.85
CA LEU A 746 0.50 -12.82 34.25
C LEU A 746 -0.49 -13.25 35.34
N THR A 747 -1.69 -12.71 35.26
CA THR A 747 -2.80 -13.14 36.11
C THR A 747 -3.70 -14.03 35.28
N LEU A 748 -3.79 -15.28 35.69
CA LEU A 748 -4.62 -16.29 35.09
C LEU A 748 -5.95 -16.28 35.83
N ARG A 749 -7.06 -16.34 35.11
CA ARG A 749 -8.40 -16.34 35.69
C ARG A 749 -9.23 -17.40 35.00
N LYS A 750 -10.11 -18.09 35.76
CA LYS A 750 -11.16 -18.91 35.15
C LYS A 750 -12.02 -18.07 34.21
N SER A 751 -12.59 -18.69 33.19
CA SER A 751 -13.41 -17.98 32.21
C SER A 751 -14.62 -17.31 32.89
N LEU A 752 -15.02 -16.15 32.37
CA LEU A 752 -16.30 -15.53 32.77
C LEU A 752 -17.50 -16.16 32.07
N LEU A 753 -17.25 -16.89 30.98
CA LEU A 753 -18.27 -17.45 30.12
C LEU A 753 -18.34 -18.96 30.34
N VAL A 754 -19.56 -19.50 30.33
CA VAL A 754 -19.76 -20.94 30.25
C VAL A 754 -19.30 -21.41 28.86
N GLN A 755 -18.41 -22.40 28.84
CA GLN A 755 -17.80 -22.88 27.61
C GLN A 755 -18.53 -24.13 27.13
N SER A 756 -19.36 -23.99 26.09
CA SER A 756 -20.10 -25.11 25.49
C SER A 756 -19.61 -25.51 24.10
N SER A 757 -18.72 -24.71 23.50
CA SER A 757 -18.26 -24.98 22.13
C SER A 757 -17.42 -26.26 22.07
N ARG A 758 -17.58 -27.06 21.00
CA ARG A 758 -16.78 -28.28 20.78
C ARG A 758 -15.27 -28.03 20.88
N ARG A 759 -14.80 -26.90 20.35
CA ARG A 759 -13.39 -26.47 20.44
C ARG A 759 -12.93 -26.22 21.89
N ALA A 760 -13.81 -25.72 22.74
CA ALA A 760 -13.49 -25.48 24.14
C ALA A 760 -13.49 -26.78 24.96
N LEU A 761 -14.38 -27.72 24.65
CA LEU A 761 -14.50 -29.02 25.35
C LEU A 761 -13.57 -30.13 24.82
N GLU A 762 -12.88 -29.89 23.70
CA GLU A 762 -11.90 -30.83 23.09
C GLU A 762 -10.84 -31.30 24.09
N LYS A 763 -10.65 -32.61 24.28
CA LYS A 763 -9.54 -33.12 25.10
C LYS A 763 -8.22 -32.96 24.34
N ILE A 764 -7.13 -32.61 25.05
CA ILE A 764 -5.83 -32.40 24.42
C ILE A 764 -4.89 -33.53 24.81
N ASP A 765 -4.51 -34.33 23.82
CA ASP A 765 -3.43 -35.30 23.92
C ASP A 765 -2.21 -34.80 23.12
N LEU A 766 -1.03 -34.79 23.75
CA LEU A 766 0.19 -34.24 23.15
C LEU A 766 1.08 -35.40 22.69
N LYS A 767 1.48 -35.40 21.42
CA LYS A 767 2.39 -36.42 20.86
C LYS A 767 3.86 -36.02 20.94
N PHE A 768 4.15 -34.72 20.90
CA PHE A 768 5.52 -34.23 20.91
C PHE A 768 5.61 -32.82 21.48
N ILE A 769 6.66 -32.57 22.25
CA ILE A 769 7.03 -31.24 22.74
C ILE A 769 8.44 -30.92 22.26
N ASP A 770 8.57 -29.83 21.51
CA ASP A 770 9.85 -29.40 20.97
C ASP A 770 10.69 -28.67 22.03
N THR A 771 11.88 -29.20 22.31
CA THR A 771 12.88 -28.72 23.27
C THR A 771 14.19 -28.32 22.57
N THR A 772 14.17 -28.17 21.25
CA THR A 772 15.31 -27.59 20.51
C THR A 772 15.67 -26.21 21.02
N SER A 773 16.97 -25.89 20.96
CA SER A 773 17.46 -24.56 21.38
C SER A 773 16.73 -23.44 20.65
N LYS A 774 16.21 -22.48 21.43
CA LYS A 774 15.58 -21.24 20.92
C LYS A 774 16.58 -20.10 20.77
N PHE A 775 17.85 -20.35 21.04
CA PHE A 775 18.95 -19.43 20.80
C PHE A 775 19.63 -19.78 19.47
N GLY A 776 19.02 -19.34 18.37
CA GLY A 776 19.39 -19.75 17.01
C GLY A 776 18.45 -20.83 16.47
N HIS A 777 18.96 -21.70 15.60
CA HIS A 777 18.22 -22.81 15.00
C HIS A 777 18.70 -24.13 15.60
N GLY A 778 18.13 -24.53 16.74
CA GLY A 778 18.44 -25.82 17.36
C GLY A 778 17.98 -26.99 16.49
N ARG A 779 18.86 -27.98 16.29
CA ARG A 779 18.57 -29.19 15.49
C ARG A 779 18.29 -30.44 16.33
N PHE A 780 18.69 -30.44 17.60
CA PHE A 780 18.58 -31.57 18.51
C PHE A 780 17.62 -31.24 19.65
N GLN A 781 16.90 -32.23 20.16
CA GLN A 781 15.96 -32.09 21.26
C GLN A 781 16.65 -32.17 22.63
N THR A 782 17.65 -33.04 22.76
CA THR A 782 18.39 -33.24 24.01
C THR A 782 19.90 -33.07 23.84
N ALA A 783 20.61 -32.90 24.96
CA ALA A 783 22.06 -32.78 24.95
C ALA A 783 22.72 -34.13 24.61
N GLU A 784 22.10 -35.22 25.05
CA GLU A 784 22.48 -36.61 24.78
C GLU A 784 22.38 -36.91 23.29
N GLU A 785 21.26 -36.57 22.65
CA GLU A 785 21.05 -36.71 21.20
C GLU A 785 22.12 -35.94 20.41
N LYS A 786 22.41 -34.70 20.83
CA LYS A 786 23.46 -33.88 20.20
C LYS A 786 24.85 -34.52 20.34
N LYS A 787 25.20 -35.04 21.52
CA LYS A 787 26.49 -35.70 21.76
C LYS A 787 26.61 -36.98 20.94
N ALA A 788 25.54 -37.78 20.88
CA ALA A 788 25.48 -38.99 20.08
C ALA A 788 25.69 -38.68 18.58
N PHE A 789 25.04 -37.63 18.07
CA PHE A 789 25.19 -37.21 16.68
C PHE A 789 26.59 -36.62 16.37
N MET A 790 27.13 -35.78 17.25
CA MET A 790 28.41 -35.10 17.00
C MET A 790 29.63 -35.99 17.26
N GLY A 791 29.50 -37.03 18.07
CA GLY A 791 30.62 -37.84 18.53
C GLY A 791 31.55 -37.08 19.50
N PRO A 792 32.72 -37.67 19.84
CA PRO A 792 33.69 -37.05 20.72
C PRO A 792 34.30 -35.81 20.07
N LEU A 793 34.13 -34.64 20.69
CA LEU A 793 34.75 -33.41 20.23
C LEU A 793 36.12 -33.21 20.88
N LYS A 794 36.96 -32.33 20.29
CA LYS A 794 38.30 -31.99 20.82
C LYS A 794 38.28 -31.65 22.31
N LYS A 795 37.32 -30.82 22.74
CA LYS A 795 37.17 -30.44 24.15
C LYS A 795 36.85 -31.62 25.08
N ASP A 796 36.04 -32.57 24.60
CA ASP A 796 35.63 -33.72 25.42
C ASP A 796 36.79 -34.71 25.54
N ARG A 797 37.63 -34.79 24.50
CA ARG A 797 38.89 -35.54 24.53
C ARG A 797 39.88 -34.94 25.53
N ILE A 798 40.10 -33.63 25.47
CA ILE A 798 40.97 -32.91 26.43
C ILE A 798 40.48 -33.11 27.87
N THR A 799 39.18 -32.95 28.14
CA THR A 799 38.66 -33.19 29.50
C THR A 799 38.86 -34.63 29.97
N LYS A 800 38.75 -35.62 29.07
CA LYS A 800 39.05 -37.02 29.42
C LYS A 800 40.54 -37.21 29.74
N GLU A 801 41.42 -36.62 28.94
CA GLU A 801 42.88 -36.63 29.15
C GLU A 801 43.27 -35.92 30.47
N GLU A 802 42.53 -34.89 30.88
CA GLU A 802 42.75 -34.17 32.16
C GLU A 802 42.21 -34.91 33.39
N THR A 803 41.18 -35.74 33.23
CA THR A 803 40.55 -36.49 34.34
C THR A 803 41.09 -37.90 34.53
N ALA A 804 41.86 -38.42 33.56
CA ALA A 804 42.57 -39.68 33.62
C ALA A 804 43.94 -39.47 34.25
#